data_AF-A0A358N8N0-F1
#
_entry.id   AF-A0A358N8N0-F1
#
_cell.length_a   1.000
_cell.length_b   1.000
_cell.length_c   1.000
_cell.angle_alpha   90.00
_cell.angle_beta   90.00
_cell.angle_gamma   90.00
#
_symmetry.space_group_name_H-M   'P 1'
#
loop_
_entity.id
_entity.type
_entity.pdbx_description
1 polymer ?
#
loop_
_entity_poly.entity_id
_entity_poly.type
_entity_poly.pdbx_seq_one_letter_code
_entity_poly.pdbx_strand_id
1 'polypeptide(L)'
;MIRSDRFLNKHPDSKPTESPSFMLRSHRRIRRTLNVFSLTRLLSCLMIVGASATGTTYAQEETQAPTPRPKVASLPETNRDFLRVSCFECHDSASQEGQLDLETISFDLRSIESAARWQKVLDAINSGEMPPKDAPQPTTQSKADFLGALSETMVTARQVLSDSGGVITMRRLNRREYANTIRTLLGVAVELDVLPKDAAPGSFDTSGSSLYMSSDQIEKYLSLGRQAVSTLIASHTNREQVKLHQECETETNRVIKKRRDQLLKRHNLAEQWRKSDGRPPTDFGYIDASRVKFEEGQYKNSFPAYDAYLNFPPTSTGVAFTVAQAGAMVNYTSVPATAPAGEYLVRIRAGRLPNAPPQRSYIEYGNVAPGARTGEMVVRGYHKISGTYEKPEIIEFSLTINHANERKIGFRERQPNTRDAARTVFKNARKKGKALPPPAIWLDWVEIIGPINRNQTQKHFARLFTPSNDGTELQNARSILKQFAERAFRSKQPSKSYLDRLEQLYSEERKSGLNFKRALVTPLAVILASPSFLYLQEPNDSPHRRALTDQELAVRLSYLLWSGPPDQRLLYLARKGKLRKPTILKEETDRLLADPRSMEFVRSFTHQWLQMERLDFFQFNFLRYPQFDESLKMAAKEEVFQTFDSLLRNGESLGKLIKSDQIVINEILADYYDLSGVSGNEFQRLPIPPTSPRGGLLGMAAILAMGSDGERASPVERGAWVLRKVLHYPPPPAPANVPQLSRLSDKLLPIRELQSAHMDEPQCAQCHRKIDPIGFGLHNFDATGQWRDKEKVSLIANKKVRREKTHVIDPSGTLPNGDKFADFFELRDQIAKQEQNFARGFSEAIIEYGLGRPYGFSDRTLADEILAEASTQRNRISAFIHTLVQSKAFQQK
;
A
#
# COMPACT_ATOMS: atom_id res chain seq x y z
N MET A 1 -6.98 -26.86 -35.73
CA MET A 1 -6.95 -27.42 -37.09
C MET A 1 -7.69 -26.47 -38.03
N ILE A 2 -6.93 -25.70 -38.82
CA ILE A 2 -7.13 -25.19 -40.20
C ILE A 2 -8.51 -24.60 -40.66
N ARG A 3 -8.45 -23.26 -40.96
CA ARG A 3 -9.00 -22.42 -42.09
C ARG A 3 -10.52 -22.45 -42.41
N SER A 4 -11.16 -21.42 -42.99
CA SER A 4 -10.74 -20.25 -43.81
C SER A 4 -11.86 -19.19 -43.94
N ASP A 5 -11.41 -17.97 -44.23
CA ASP A 5 -12.04 -16.77 -44.82
C ASP A 5 -13.31 -16.90 -45.69
N ARG A 6 -14.11 -15.81 -45.78
CA ARG A 6 -14.37 -15.03 -47.03
C ARG A 6 -15.28 -13.78 -46.84
N PHE A 7 -14.74 -12.61 -47.27
CA PHE A 7 -15.29 -11.45 -48.03
C PHE A 7 -16.58 -10.70 -47.56
N LEU A 8 -16.56 -9.38 -47.29
CA LEU A 8 -16.46 -8.15 -48.15
C LEU A 8 -17.71 -7.82 -49.00
N ASN A 9 -18.47 -6.75 -48.65
CA ASN A 9 -18.75 -5.55 -49.48
C ASN A 9 -19.83 -4.58 -48.92
N LYS A 10 -19.53 -3.25 -48.98
CA LYS A 10 -20.28 -2.03 -49.45
C LYS A 10 -21.76 -1.79 -49.04
N HIS A 11 -22.32 -0.61 -48.72
CA HIS A 11 -22.17 0.87 -48.96
C HIS A 11 -23.16 1.61 -47.96
N PRO A 12 -23.46 2.94 -47.99
CA PRO A 12 -22.67 4.18 -48.11
C PRO A 12 -23.02 5.31 -47.06
N ASP A 13 -22.17 6.34 -47.04
CA ASP A 13 -22.27 7.76 -46.61
C ASP A 13 -23.42 8.33 -45.74
N SER A 14 -23.04 8.95 -44.60
CA SER A 14 -23.33 10.37 -44.33
C SER A 14 -22.41 10.93 -43.20
N LYS A 15 -21.90 12.15 -43.44
CA LYS A 15 -20.82 12.86 -42.71
C LYS A 15 -21.12 13.14 -41.22
N PRO A 16 -20.07 13.27 -40.38
CA PRO A 16 -20.10 14.23 -39.28
C PRO A 16 -19.00 15.30 -39.42
N THR A 17 -19.36 16.47 -38.94
CA THR A 17 -18.68 17.76 -38.95
C THR A 17 -17.37 17.78 -38.16
N GLU A 18 -16.42 18.58 -38.68
CA GLU A 18 -15.08 18.78 -38.14
C GLU A 18 -15.08 19.49 -36.77
N SER A 19 -14.19 19.03 -35.88
CA SER A 19 -13.65 19.81 -34.76
C SER A 19 -12.11 19.74 -34.81
N PRO A 20 -11.38 20.84 -34.58
CA PRO A 20 -9.97 20.92 -34.96
C PRO A 20 -9.04 20.19 -33.99
N SER A 21 -8.41 19.12 -34.49
CA SER A 21 -7.37 18.35 -33.82
C SER A 21 -6.04 19.10 -33.77
N PHE A 22 -5.68 19.68 -32.62
CA PHE A 22 -4.36 20.31 -32.40
C PHE A 22 -3.34 19.41 -31.67
N MET A 23 -3.68 18.17 -31.32
CA MET A 23 -2.83 17.31 -30.46
C MET A 23 -1.82 16.39 -31.17
N LEU A 24 -1.81 16.29 -32.50
CA LEU A 24 -0.98 15.28 -33.20
C LEU A 24 0.35 15.79 -33.78
N ARG A 25 0.74 17.05 -33.54
CA ARG A 25 2.04 17.59 -34.04
C ARG A 25 3.18 17.68 -33.02
N SER A 26 2.96 17.29 -31.75
CA SER A 26 4.00 17.40 -30.70
C SER A 26 4.93 16.17 -30.58
N HIS A 27 4.57 15.01 -31.14
CA HIS A 27 5.35 13.78 -30.95
C HIS A 27 6.66 13.67 -31.76
N ARG A 28 6.91 14.57 -32.73
CA ARG A 28 8.16 14.56 -33.54
C ARG A 28 9.27 15.50 -33.03
N ARG A 29 9.08 16.28 -31.95
CA ARG A 29 10.11 17.20 -31.42
C ARG A 29 10.83 16.72 -30.14
N ILE A 30 10.43 15.59 -29.55
CA ILE A 30 11.00 15.09 -28.28
C ILE A 30 12.36 14.38 -28.46
N ARG A 31 12.75 14.03 -29.69
CA ARG A 31 14.04 13.35 -29.97
C ARG A 31 15.27 14.27 -30.09
N ARG A 32 15.15 15.59 -29.96
CA ARG A 32 16.25 16.55 -30.24
C ARG A 32 16.83 17.30 -29.03
N THR A 33 16.43 17.00 -27.79
CA THR A 33 16.93 17.70 -26.59
C THR A 33 17.73 16.82 -25.61
N LEU A 34 18.08 15.58 -25.97
CA LEU A 34 18.80 14.65 -25.08
C LEU A 34 20.27 14.34 -25.46
N ASN A 35 20.87 15.05 -26.41
CA ASN A 35 22.27 14.82 -26.83
C ASN A 35 23.27 15.91 -26.35
N VAL A 36 23.35 16.18 -25.04
CA VAL A 36 24.38 17.13 -24.51
C VAL A 36 25.15 16.59 -23.28
N PHE A 37 25.05 15.30 -22.97
CA PHE A 37 25.93 14.69 -21.97
C PHE A 37 26.53 13.39 -22.53
N SER A 38 27.55 13.52 -23.36
CA SER A 38 28.47 12.43 -23.69
C SER A 38 29.90 12.98 -23.59
N LEU A 39 30.59 12.59 -22.52
CA LEU A 39 32.01 12.85 -22.29
C LEU A 39 32.72 11.51 -22.45
N THR A 40 33.45 11.36 -23.56
CA THR A 40 34.42 10.26 -23.77
C THR A 40 35.66 10.79 -24.47
N ARG A 41 36.83 10.27 -24.04
CA ARG A 41 38.24 10.43 -24.50
C ARG A 41 39.08 11.39 -23.63
N LEU A 42 40.30 11.09 -23.16
CA LEU A 42 41.35 10.07 -23.44
C LEU A 42 42.09 9.75 -22.10
N LEU A 43 42.39 8.48 -21.77
CA LEU A 43 43.60 7.67 -22.04
C LEU A 43 44.92 8.09 -21.34
N SER A 44 45.34 7.20 -20.42
CA SER A 44 46.70 6.65 -20.20
C SER A 44 47.84 7.54 -19.65
N CYS A 45 48.38 7.13 -18.48
CA CYS A 45 49.83 7.08 -18.23
C CYS A 45 50.21 6.23 -17.00
N LEU A 46 51.03 5.20 -17.26
CA LEU A 46 52.08 4.55 -16.47
C LEU A 46 51.84 4.13 -14.99
N MET A 47 51.90 2.81 -14.78
CA MET A 47 52.64 2.20 -13.67
C MET A 47 54.12 2.07 -14.06
N ILE A 48 55.05 2.25 -13.11
CA ILE A 48 56.29 1.47 -12.87
C ILE A 48 57.12 2.23 -11.82
N VAL A 49 57.37 1.58 -10.67
CA VAL A 49 58.64 1.39 -9.91
C VAL A 49 58.20 0.55 -8.70
N GLY A 50 58.65 -0.68 -8.40
CA GLY A 50 59.91 -1.34 -8.72
C GLY A 50 60.89 -1.21 -7.55
N ALA A 51 60.69 -1.95 -6.44
CA ALA A 51 61.78 -2.23 -5.49
C ALA A 51 61.43 -3.41 -4.58
N SER A 52 62.04 -4.55 -4.88
CA SER A 52 62.19 -5.70 -4.01
C SER A 52 63.21 -5.38 -2.92
N ALA A 53 62.91 -5.71 -1.66
CA ALA A 53 63.92 -5.84 -0.62
C ALA A 53 63.60 -7.08 0.22
N THR A 54 64.43 -8.10 0.01
CA THR A 54 64.53 -9.32 0.81
C THR A 54 65.11 -8.99 2.18
N GLY A 55 64.44 -9.43 3.24
CA GLY A 55 64.93 -9.37 4.62
C GLY A 55 64.34 -10.52 5.42
N THR A 56 65.11 -11.60 5.55
CA THR A 56 64.80 -12.80 6.32
C THR A 56 64.95 -12.61 7.83
N THR A 57 64.17 -13.39 8.60
CA THR A 57 64.29 -13.78 10.03
C THR A 57 63.78 -12.77 11.08
N TYR A 58 63.09 -13.14 12.16
CA TYR A 58 62.88 -14.41 12.86
C TYR A 58 61.40 -14.58 13.29
N ALA A 59 60.93 -15.83 13.35
CA ALA A 59 59.63 -16.18 13.92
C ALA A 59 59.66 -16.12 15.46
N GLN A 60 58.70 -15.43 16.05
CA GLN A 60 58.16 -15.77 17.38
C GLN A 60 56.66 -15.99 17.23
N GLU A 61 56.25 -17.18 17.62
CA GLU A 61 54.92 -17.74 17.47
C GLU A 61 54.10 -17.40 18.72
N GLU A 62 53.39 -16.27 18.69
CA GLU A 62 52.29 -16.01 19.63
C GLU A 62 50.99 -16.54 19.04
N THR A 63 50.44 -17.55 19.71
CA THR A 63 49.20 -18.24 19.34
C THR A 63 47.99 -17.33 19.54
N GLN A 64 47.64 -16.57 18.49
CA GLN A 64 46.32 -15.93 18.38
C GLN A 64 45.26 -17.00 18.06
N ALA A 65 44.21 -17.04 18.90
CA ALA A 65 42.99 -17.77 18.60
C ALA A 65 42.42 -17.34 17.23
N PRO A 66 41.86 -18.26 16.43
CA PRO A 66 41.44 -17.95 15.07
C PRO A 66 40.30 -16.93 15.07
N THR A 67 40.59 -15.73 14.56
CA THR A 67 39.57 -14.78 14.09
C THR A 67 38.60 -15.51 13.16
N PRO A 68 37.27 -15.37 13.33
CA PRO A 68 36.31 -15.93 12.39
C PRO A 68 36.54 -15.30 11.01
N ARG A 69 36.82 -16.12 9.99
CA ARG A 69 36.98 -15.65 8.61
C ARG A 69 35.68 -14.98 8.15
N PRO A 70 35.72 -13.79 7.53
CA PRO A 70 34.53 -13.17 6.96
C PRO A 70 33.95 -14.07 5.86
N LYS A 71 32.62 -14.24 5.85
CA LYS A 71 31.93 -14.97 4.78
C LYS A 71 32.12 -14.21 3.45
N VAL A 72 32.72 -14.85 2.46
CA VAL A 72 33.02 -14.25 1.15
C VAL A 72 31.79 -14.40 0.24
N ALA A 73 31.27 -13.29 -0.28
CA ALA A 73 30.17 -13.27 -1.26
C ALA A 73 30.67 -13.63 -2.68
N SER A 74 31.22 -14.84 -2.83
CA SER A 74 31.72 -15.36 -4.09
C SER A 74 31.17 -16.76 -4.36
N LEU A 75 30.76 -17.01 -5.60
CA LEU A 75 30.44 -18.35 -6.05
C LEU A 75 31.70 -19.21 -6.10
N PRO A 76 31.63 -20.50 -5.74
CA PRO A 76 32.74 -21.43 -5.97
C PRO A 76 33.05 -21.58 -7.46
N GLU A 77 34.33 -21.64 -7.84
CA GLU A 77 34.74 -21.83 -9.24
C GLU A 77 34.25 -23.17 -9.83
N THR A 78 33.95 -24.17 -8.99
CA THR A 78 33.31 -25.43 -9.39
C THR A 78 31.96 -25.21 -10.09
N ASN A 79 31.29 -24.08 -9.84
CA ASN A 79 30.03 -23.73 -10.51
C ASN A 79 30.23 -23.27 -11.96
N ARG A 80 31.47 -22.99 -12.39
CA ARG A 80 31.79 -22.65 -13.79
C ARG A 80 31.62 -23.85 -14.72
N ASP A 81 31.85 -25.06 -14.22
CA ASP A 81 31.66 -26.29 -14.99
C ASP A 81 30.19 -26.52 -15.36
N PHE A 82 29.26 -26.15 -14.47
CA PHE A 82 27.82 -26.16 -14.76
C PHE A 82 27.47 -25.23 -15.92
N LEU A 83 27.98 -23.98 -15.90
CA LEU A 83 27.72 -23.01 -16.97
C LEU A 83 28.30 -23.46 -18.31
N ARG A 84 29.48 -24.09 -18.29
CA ARG A 84 30.13 -24.60 -19.49
C ARG A 84 29.28 -25.65 -20.19
N VAL A 85 28.65 -26.53 -19.43
CA VAL A 85 27.83 -27.63 -19.96
C VAL A 85 26.44 -27.17 -20.38
N SER A 86 25.82 -26.24 -19.65
CA SER A 86 24.39 -25.94 -19.80
C SER A 86 24.07 -24.53 -20.30
N CYS A 87 25.07 -23.64 -20.48
CA CYS A 87 24.81 -22.23 -20.79
C CYS A 87 25.72 -21.62 -21.86
N PHE A 88 26.97 -22.06 -22.01
CA PHE A 88 27.94 -21.40 -22.90
C PHE A 88 27.61 -21.51 -24.39
N GLU A 89 26.84 -22.53 -24.81
CA GLU A 89 26.43 -22.67 -26.21
C GLU A 89 25.67 -21.43 -26.74
N CYS A 90 24.95 -20.71 -25.88
CA CYS A 90 24.19 -19.50 -26.25
C CYS A 90 24.74 -18.22 -25.60
N HIS A 91 25.43 -18.33 -24.46
CA HIS A 91 25.88 -17.19 -23.65
C HIS A 91 27.41 -17.10 -23.53
N ASP A 92 28.16 -17.55 -24.53
CA ASP A 92 29.60 -17.33 -24.64
C ASP A 92 29.95 -15.92 -25.14
N SER A 93 31.25 -15.61 -25.19
CA SER A 93 31.76 -14.33 -25.68
C SER A 93 31.38 -14.05 -27.15
N ALA A 94 31.07 -15.08 -27.93
CA ALA A 94 30.78 -14.99 -29.36
C ALA A 94 29.28 -14.76 -29.65
N SER A 95 28.40 -15.48 -28.98
CA SER A 95 26.96 -15.52 -29.23
C SER A 95 26.21 -14.49 -28.40
N GLN A 96 26.57 -14.34 -27.12
CA GLN A 96 26.01 -13.37 -26.17
C GLN A 96 24.48 -13.21 -26.22
N GLU A 97 23.73 -14.31 -26.33
CA GLU A 97 22.28 -14.24 -26.41
C GLU A 97 21.69 -13.50 -25.20
N GLY A 98 20.70 -12.65 -25.43
CA GLY A 98 20.13 -11.80 -24.37
C GLY A 98 21.09 -10.73 -23.80
N GLN A 99 22.18 -10.41 -24.50
CA GLN A 99 23.24 -9.47 -24.04
C GLN A 99 23.93 -9.95 -22.76
N LEU A 100 24.10 -11.26 -22.62
CA LEU A 100 24.71 -11.91 -21.46
C LEU A 100 25.87 -12.80 -21.92
N ASP A 101 27.06 -12.47 -21.42
CA ASP A 101 28.28 -13.28 -21.55
C ASP A 101 28.60 -13.90 -20.18
N LEU A 102 28.53 -15.24 -20.13
CA LEU A 102 28.79 -16.05 -18.94
C LEU A 102 30.24 -16.58 -18.88
N GLU A 103 31.05 -16.39 -19.93
CA GLU A 103 32.49 -16.70 -19.87
C GLU A 103 33.23 -15.66 -19.05
N THR A 104 32.87 -14.38 -19.25
CA THR A 104 33.50 -13.24 -18.58
C THR A 104 32.77 -12.77 -17.31
N ILE A 105 31.68 -13.45 -16.92
CA ILE A 105 30.94 -13.07 -15.71
C ILE A 105 31.81 -13.27 -14.46
N SER A 106 31.88 -12.23 -13.61
CA SER A 106 32.60 -12.29 -12.34
C SER A 106 31.84 -13.14 -11.33
N PHE A 107 32.52 -14.09 -10.69
CA PHE A 107 31.96 -14.92 -9.60
C PHE A 107 32.00 -14.20 -8.25
N ASP A 108 32.61 -13.02 -8.18
CA ASP A 108 32.58 -12.10 -7.05
C ASP A 108 31.33 -11.22 -7.11
N LEU A 109 30.42 -11.40 -6.16
CA LEU A 109 29.11 -10.73 -6.10
C LEU A 109 29.12 -9.50 -5.17
N ARG A 110 30.30 -8.97 -4.83
CA ARG A 110 30.42 -7.78 -3.96
C ARG A 110 30.12 -6.44 -4.64
N SER A 111 29.78 -6.41 -5.94
CA SER A 111 29.34 -5.19 -6.65
C SER A 111 27.87 -5.28 -7.06
N ILE A 112 27.22 -4.12 -7.15
CA ILE A 112 25.81 -4.03 -7.58
C ILE A 112 25.66 -4.57 -9.01
N GLU A 113 26.62 -4.28 -9.91
CA GLU A 113 26.56 -4.78 -11.28
C GLU A 113 26.70 -6.30 -11.36
N SER A 114 27.62 -6.91 -10.59
CA SER A 114 27.80 -8.37 -10.61
C SER A 114 26.61 -9.09 -9.99
N ALA A 115 26.11 -8.64 -8.83
CA ALA A 115 24.93 -9.22 -8.22
C ALA A 115 23.66 -9.07 -9.07
N ALA A 116 23.49 -7.94 -9.78
CA ALA A 116 22.35 -7.76 -10.68
C ALA A 116 22.39 -8.70 -11.90
N ARG A 117 23.58 -8.98 -12.45
CA ARG A 117 23.75 -9.97 -13.53
C ARG A 117 23.42 -11.38 -13.05
N TRP A 118 23.91 -11.76 -11.87
CA TRP A 118 23.62 -13.06 -11.27
C TRP A 118 22.16 -13.22 -10.84
N GLN A 119 21.49 -12.15 -10.42
CA GLN A 119 20.05 -12.18 -10.15
C GLN A 119 19.25 -12.50 -11.42
N LYS A 120 19.61 -11.92 -12.58
CA LYS A 120 18.96 -12.25 -13.85
C LYS A 120 19.15 -13.71 -14.24
N VAL A 121 20.34 -14.27 -14.02
CA VAL A 121 20.62 -15.70 -14.25
C VAL A 121 19.77 -16.57 -13.34
N LEU A 122 19.71 -16.24 -12.04
CA LEU A 122 18.89 -16.95 -11.06
C LEU A 122 17.40 -16.92 -11.45
N ASP A 123 16.88 -15.76 -11.87
CA ASP A 123 15.48 -15.59 -12.25
C ASP A 123 15.12 -16.41 -13.49
N ALA A 124 15.98 -16.43 -14.52
CA ALA A 124 15.77 -17.19 -15.76
C ALA A 124 15.80 -18.72 -15.54
N ILE A 125 16.63 -19.20 -14.61
CA ILE A 125 16.70 -20.63 -14.27
C ILE A 125 15.48 -21.04 -13.42
N ASN A 126 15.03 -20.16 -12.50
CA ASN A 126 13.86 -20.37 -11.64
C ASN A 126 12.54 -20.30 -12.40
N SER A 127 12.43 -19.41 -13.39
CA SER A 127 11.25 -19.31 -14.27
C SER A 127 11.12 -20.51 -15.22
N GLY A 128 12.18 -21.31 -15.36
CA GLY A 128 12.26 -22.42 -16.31
C GLY A 128 12.42 -21.95 -17.75
N GLU A 129 12.77 -20.68 -17.97
CA GLU A 129 13.08 -20.13 -19.29
C GLU A 129 14.43 -20.63 -19.80
N MET A 130 15.38 -20.90 -18.90
CA MET A 130 16.73 -21.36 -19.23
C MET A 130 17.13 -22.66 -18.47
N PRO A 131 17.83 -23.59 -19.13
CA PRO A 131 18.09 -23.64 -20.58
C PRO A 131 16.82 -23.94 -21.39
N PRO A 132 16.70 -23.49 -22.65
CA PRO A 132 15.52 -23.71 -23.48
C PRO A 132 15.37 -25.20 -23.83
N LYS A 133 14.16 -25.63 -24.20
CA LYS A 133 13.80 -27.06 -24.33
C LYS A 133 14.65 -27.83 -25.36
N ASP A 134 15.20 -27.12 -26.33
CA ASP A 134 16.04 -27.60 -27.42
C ASP A 134 17.54 -27.57 -27.11
N ALA A 135 17.94 -27.03 -25.95
CA ALA A 135 19.33 -27.04 -25.48
C ALA A 135 19.62 -28.15 -24.45
N PRO A 136 20.89 -28.53 -24.23
CA PRO A 136 21.29 -29.49 -23.21
C PRO A 136 20.76 -29.16 -21.82
N GLN A 137 19.92 -30.04 -21.27
CA GLN A 137 19.31 -29.85 -19.95
C GLN A 137 20.22 -30.39 -18.84
N PRO A 138 20.46 -29.64 -17.75
CA PRO A 138 21.18 -30.14 -16.59
C PRO A 138 20.36 -31.23 -15.86
N THR A 139 21.05 -32.10 -15.11
CA THR A 139 20.37 -33.04 -14.23
C THR A 139 19.66 -32.29 -13.10
N THR A 140 18.59 -32.88 -12.55
CA THR A 140 17.84 -32.27 -11.45
C THR A 140 18.75 -31.97 -10.25
N GLN A 141 19.72 -32.84 -9.96
CA GLN A 141 20.68 -32.65 -8.87
C GLN A 141 21.65 -31.51 -9.16
N SER A 142 22.29 -31.47 -10.34
CA SER A 142 23.25 -30.40 -10.65
C SER A 142 22.59 -29.02 -10.72
N LYS A 143 21.36 -28.96 -11.22
CA LYS A 143 20.55 -27.74 -11.21
C LYS A 143 20.22 -27.28 -9.79
N ALA A 144 19.84 -28.21 -8.90
CA ALA A 144 19.54 -27.90 -7.51
C ALA A 144 20.79 -27.43 -6.74
N ASP A 145 21.93 -28.10 -6.92
CA ASP A 145 23.20 -27.74 -6.28
C ASP A 145 23.68 -26.35 -6.72
N PHE A 146 23.60 -26.06 -8.02
CA PHE A 146 23.93 -24.76 -8.56
C PHE A 146 23.00 -23.65 -8.05
N LEU A 147 21.68 -23.89 -8.06
CA LEU A 147 20.69 -22.94 -7.53
C LEU A 147 20.84 -22.71 -6.02
N GLY A 148 21.19 -23.74 -5.25
CA GLY A 148 21.48 -23.65 -3.83
C GLY A 148 22.69 -22.74 -3.57
N ALA A 149 23.82 -23.03 -4.21
CA ALA A 149 25.04 -22.24 -4.09
C ALA A 149 24.87 -20.78 -4.55
N LEU A 150 24.13 -20.57 -5.65
CA LEU A 150 23.82 -19.24 -6.16
C LEU A 150 22.89 -18.48 -5.21
N SER A 151 21.87 -19.14 -4.67
CA SER A 151 20.93 -18.49 -3.72
C SER A 151 21.63 -18.10 -2.41
N GLU A 152 22.47 -18.97 -1.84
CA GLU A 152 23.25 -18.66 -0.64
C GLU A 152 24.27 -17.54 -0.87
N THR A 153 24.97 -17.57 -2.00
CA THR A 153 25.89 -16.50 -2.38
C THR A 153 25.13 -15.19 -2.62
N MET A 154 23.95 -15.21 -3.25
CA MET A 154 23.10 -14.03 -3.44
C MET A 154 22.58 -13.45 -2.12
N VAL A 155 22.27 -14.29 -1.12
CA VAL A 155 21.92 -13.84 0.24
C VAL A 155 23.13 -13.16 0.90
N THR A 156 24.32 -13.76 0.79
CA THR A 156 25.55 -13.21 1.35
C THR A 156 25.97 -11.92 0.64
N ALA A 157 25.87 -11.88 -0.69
CA ALA A 157 26.10 -10.71 -1.51
C ALA A 157 25.11 -9.60 -1.18
N ARG A 158 23.82 -9.92 -1.00
CA ARG A 158 22.82 -8.95 -0.56
C ARG A 158 23.17 -8.42 0.83
N GLN A 159 23.65 -9.26 1.76
CA GLN A 159 24.14 -8.81 3.06
C GLN A 159 25.32 -7.86 2.91
N VAL A 160 26.36 -8.22 2.14
CA VAL A 160 27.56 -7.39 1.92
C VAL A 160 27.24 -6.08 1.16
N LEU A 161 26.38 -6.13 0.15
CA LEU A 161 25.94 -4.96 -0.62
C LEU A 161 24.94 -4.09 0.15
N SER A 162 24.18 -4.70 1.07
CA SER A 162 23.32 -3.97 2.01
C SER A 162 24.10 -3.41 3.19
N ASP A 163 25.29 -3.97 3.47
CA ASP A 163 26.20 -3.48 4.47
C ASP A 163 26.83 -2.20 3.96
N SER A 164 26.11 -1.12 4.18
CA SER A 164 26.60 0.24 4.02
C SER A 164 27.80 0.55 4.94
N GLY A 165 28.33 -0.40 5.73
CA GLY A 165 29.29 -0.14 6.80
C GLY A 165 28.69 0.76 7.89
N GLY A 166 27.35 0.74 8.02
CA GLY A 166 26.59 1.66 8.85
C GLY A 166 26.47 3.10 8.30
N VAL A 167 26.82 3.34 7.04
CA VAL A 167 26.73 4.67 6.39
C VAL A 167 25.34 4.89 5.80
N ILE A 168 24.74 6.06 6.04
CA ILE A 168 23.43 6.41 5.48
C ILE A 168 23.59 6.74 4.00
N THR A 169 23.04 5.92 3.10
CA THR A 169 23.12 6.14 1.65
C THR A 169 22.25 7.33 1.21
N MET A 170 22.53 7.92 0.05
CA MET A 170 21.63 8.93 -0.52
C MET A 170 20.28 8.29 -0.82
N ARG A 171 19.21 8.75 -0.17
CA ARG A 171 17.84 8.30 -0.42
C ARG A 171 17.00 9.38 -1.09
N ARG A 172 16.17 8.96 -2.05
CA ARG A 172 15.08 9.81 -2.53
C ARG A 172 13.92 9.83 -1.55
N LEU A 173 13.02 10.80 -1.71
CA LEU A 173 11.72 10.79 -1.09
C LEU A 173 10.98 9.53 -1.54
N ASN A 174 10.39 8.81 -0.58
CA ASN A 174 9.41 7.79 -0.90
C ASN A 174 8.08 8.44 -1.35
N ARG A 175 7.13 7.64 -1.83
CA ARG A 175 5.84 8.09 -2.37
C ARG A 175 5.06 8.95 -1.37
N ARG A 176 5.00 8.53 -0.10
CA ARG A 176 4.33 9.28 0.98
C ARG A 176 5.01 10.63 1.19
N GLU A 177 6.33 10.62 1.37
CA GLU A 177 7.14 11.82 1.58
C GLU A 177 7.04 12.81 0.42
N TYR A 178 7.01 12.31 -0.83
CA TYR A 178 6.78 13.11 -2.02
C TYR A 178 5.40 13.78 -1.98
N ALA A 179 4.32 13.02 -1.75
CA ALA A 179 2.97 13.56 -1.66
C ALA A 179 2.83 14.62 -0.54
N ASN A 180 3.39 14.34 0.64
CA ASN A 180 3.34 15.25 1.78
C ASN A 180 4.16 16.53 1.52
N THR A 181 5.30 16.41 0.82
CA THR A 181 6.11 17.55 0.41
C THR A 181 5.36 18.42 -0.62
N ILE A 182 4.72 17.80 -1.62
CA ILE A 182 3.88 18.50 -2.60
C ILE A 182 2.72 19.22 -1.90
N ARG A 183 2.00 18.53 -0.99
CA ARG A 183 0.91 19.11 -0.19
C ARG A 183 1.38 20.31 0.60
N THR A 184 2.56 20.23 1.22
CA THR A 184 3.12 21.35 2.01
C THR A 184 3.57 22.52 1.15
N LEU A 185 4.05 22.27 -0.07
CA LEU A 185 4.51 23.33 -0.97
C LEU A 185 3.36 24.05 -1.67
N LEU A 186 2.41 23.27 -2.19
CA LEU A 186 1.37 23.72 -3.12
C LEU A 186 -0.05 23.69 -2.53
N GLY A 187 -0.30 22.98 -1.43
CA GLY A 187 -1.65 22.81 -0.88
C GLY A 187 -2.54 21.88 -1.71
N VAL A 188 -1.95 20.97 -2.50
CA VAL A 188 -2.67 20.05 -3.39
C VAL A 188 -2.27 18.60 -3.12
N ALA A 189 -3.19 17.67 -3.34
CA ALA A 189 -2.92 16.24 -3.28
C ALA A 189 -2.52 15.70 -4.66
N VAL A 190 -1.68 14.65 -4.67
CA VAL A 190 -1.24 13.94 -5.88
C VAL A 190 -1.54 12.47 -5.77
N GLU A 191 -1.78 11.83 -6.92
CA GLU A 191 -2.04 10.41 -7.01
C GLU A 191 -0.72 9.63 -7.06
N LEU A 192 -0.58 8.67 -6.15
CA LEU A 192 0.67 7.95 -5.97
C LEU A 192 0.77 6.67 -6.81
N ASP A 193 -0.35 6.14 -7.30
CA ASP A 193 -0.41 4.81 -7.93
C ASP A 193 0.31 4.72 -9.28
N VAL A 194 0.64 5.88 -9.88
CA VAL A 194 1.48 5.95 -11.08
C VAL A 194 2.95 5.63 -10.78
N LEU A 195 3.38 5.76 -9.52
CA LEU A 195 4.75 5.47 -9.07
C LEU A 195 4.82 4.01 -8.59
N PRO A 196 5.93 3.29 -8.84
CA PRO A 196 6.12 1.93 -8.32
C PRO A 196 6.26 1.94 -6.79
N LYS A 197 6.08 0.80 -6.13
CA LYS A 197 6.30 0.68 -4.68
C LYS A 197 7.78 0.95 -4.33
N ASP A 198 8.01 1.51 -3.14
CA ASP A 198 9.33 1.98 -2.70
C ASP A 198 10.18 0.93 -1.96
N ALA A 199 9.55 -0.13 -1.45
CA ALA A 199 10.22 -1.20 -0.72
C ALA A 199 9.71 -2.57 -1.16
N ALA A 200 10.59 -3.57 -1.05
CA ALA A 200 10.21 -4.97 -1.09
C ALA A 200 9.45 -5.36 0.19
N PRO A 201 8.62 -6.42 0.16
CA PRO A 201 7.94 -6.93 1.36
C PRO A 201 8.92 -7.16 2.51
N GLY A 202 8.54 -6.72 3.72
CA GLY A 202 9.35 -6.86 4.92
C GLY A 202 10.52 -5.88 5.10
N SER A 203 10.70 -4.88 4.22
CA SER A 203 11.66 -3.77 4.35
C SER A 203 10.94 -2.44 4.56
N PHE A 204 11.60 -1.45 5.17
CA PHE A 204 11.07 -0.09 5.26
C PHE A 204 11.27 0.72 3.97
N ASP A 205 10.27 1.50 3.60
CA ASP A 205 10.24 2.44 2.48
C ASP A 205 11.14 3.67 2.66
N THR A 206 11.80 3.78 3.81
CA THR A 206 12.87 4.76 4.06
C THR A 206 14.25 4.21 3.69
N SER A 207 14.37 2.92 3.39
CA SER A 207 15.65 2.26 3.07
C SER A 207 16.24 2.78 1.75
N GLY A 208 17.33 3.53 1.84
CA GLY A 208 17.99 4.15 0.68
C GLY A 208 18.44 3.15 -0.39
N SER A 209 18.80 1.93 0.01
CA SER A 209 19.19 0.85 -0.91
C SER A 209 18.04 0.29 -1.75
N SER A 210 16.78 0.60 -1.42
CA SER A 210 15.62 0.18 -2.22
C SER A 210 15.09 1.29 -3.13
N LEU A 211 15.58 2.52 -2.95
CA LEU A 211 15.02 3.74 -3.52
C LEU A 211 15.77 4.21 -4.78
N TYR A 212 16.10 3.29 -5.69
CA TYR A 212 16.65 3.64 -7.00
C TYR A 212 15.61 4.36 -7.88
N MET A 213 16.10 5.08 -8.89
CA MET A 213 15.27 5.84 -9.83
C MET A 213 15.60 5.43 -11.27
N SER A 214 14.59 4.98 -12.01
CA SER A 214 14.65 4.73 -13.45
C SER A 214 14.29 5.99 -14.25
N SER A 215 14.65 6.02 -15.53
CA SER A 215 14.28 7.12 -16.43
C SER A 215 12.76 7.30 -16.55
N ASP A 216 11.99 6.21 -16.59
CA ASP A 216 10.52 6.22 -16.59
C ASP A 216 9.95 6.89 -15.33
N GLN A 217 10.57 6.68 -14.16
CA GLN A 217 10.14 7.33 -12.93
C GLN A 217 10.34 8.84 -12.98
N ILE A 218 11.39 9.36 -13.62
CA ILE A 218 11.61 10.80 -13.78
C ILE A 218 10.47 11.43 -14.60
N GLU A 219 10.04 10.79 -15.69
CA GLU A 219 8.92 11.25 -16.50
C GLU A 219 7.61 11.26 -15.71
N LYS A 220 7.38 10.23 -14.88
CA LYS A 220 6.23 10.16 -13.98
C LYS A 220 6.25 11.27 -12.92
N TYR A 221 7.40 11.55 -12.29
CA TYR A 221 7.53 12.66 -11.34
C TYR A 221 7.30 14.02 -12.01
N LEU A 222 7.79 14.20 -13.24
CA LEU A 222 7.54 15.43 -14.02
C LEU A 222 6.05 15.58 -14.34
N SER A 223 5.39 14.50 -14.73
CA SER A 223 3.94 14.47 -14.98
C SER A 223 3.15 14.84 -13.72
N LEU A 224 3.47 14.24 -12.57
CA LEU A 224 2.86 14.54 -11.28
C LEU A 224 3.11 15.99 -10.85
N GLY A 225 4.34 16.51 -11.04
CA GLY A 225 4.68 17.90 -10.77
C GLY A 225 3.86 18.87 -11.63
N ARG A 226 3.71 18.58 -12.94
CA ARG A 226 2.87 19.36 -13.86
C ARG A 226 1.41 19.35 -13.43
N GLN A 227 0.89 18.17 -13.07
CA GLN A 227 -0.48 18.00 -12.59
C GLN A 227 -0.69 18.87 -11.34
N ALA A 228 0.17 18.74 -10.33
CA ALA A 228 0.06 19.47 -9.06
C ALA A 228 0.11 20.99 -9.22
N VAL A 229 1.05 21.52 -10.03
CA VAL A 229 1.14 22.96 -10.29
C VAL A 229 -0.07 23.46 -11.09
N SER A 230 -0.52 22.67 -12.07
CA SER A 230 -1.74 22.97 -12.83
C SER A 230 -2.97 23.01 -11.93
N THR A 231 -3.09 22.08 -10.97
CA THR A 231 -4.14 22.07 -9.95
C THR A 231 -4.17 23.36 -9.14
N LEU A 232 -3.01 23.76 -8.62
CA LEU A 232 -2.87 24.98 -7.85
C LEU A 232 -3.33 26.21 -8.66
N ILE A 233 -2.85 26.35 -9.91
CA ILE A 233 -3.23 27.48 -10.77
C ILE A 233 -4.73 27.45 -11.08
N ALA A 234 -5.28 26.27 -11.42
CA ALA A 234 -6.70 26.10 -11.73
C ALA A 234 -7.58 26.48 -10.54
N SER A 235 -7.21 26.06 -9.31
CA SER A 235 -7.94 26.35 -8.08
C SER A 235 -7.99 27.86 -7.74
N HIS A 236 -6.99 28.62 -8.18
CA HIS A 236 -6.98 30.07 -8.01
C HIS A 236 -7.81 30.79 -9.10
N THR A 237 -7.84 30.23 -10.32
CA THR A 237 -8.64 30.81 -11.42
C THR A 237 -10.12 30.50 -11.30
N ASN A 238 -10.50 29.30 -10.84
CA ASN A 238 -11.90 28.91 -10.69
C ASN A 238 -12.42 29.36 -9.32
N ARG A 239 -13.15 30.48 -9.30
CA ARG A 239 -13.56 31.16 -8.06
C ARG A 239 -14.87 30.66 -7.47
N GLU A 240 -15.60 29.78 -8.13
CA GLU A 240 -16.88 29.32 -7.62
C GLU A 240 -16.73 27.99 -6.90
N GLN A 241 -17.35 27.89 -5.72
CA GLN A 241 -17.51 26.61 -5.06
C GLN A 241 -18.58 25.83 -5.82
N VAL A 242 -18.31 24.55 -6.07
CA VAL A 242 -19.38 23.62 -6.41
C VAL A 242 -20.28 23.51 -5.20
N LYS A 243 -21.55 23.81 -5.41
CA LYS A 243 -22.64 23.52 -4.49
C LYS A 243 -23.63 22.67 -5.27
N LEU A 244 -23.66 21.39 -4.97
CA LEU A 244 -24.54 20.44 -5.62
C LEU A 244 -25.46 19.85 -4.55
N HIS A 245 -26.75 20.00 -4.73
CA HIS A 245 -27.78 19.30 -3.96
C HIS A 245 -28.51 18.36 -4.92
N GLN A 246 -28.62 17.09 -4.55
CA GLN A 246 -29.28 16.08 -5.37
C GLN A 246 -30.21 15.22 -4.52
N GLU A 247 -31.49 15.24 -4.86
CA GLU A 247 -32.47 14.24 -4.40
C GLU A 247 -32.13 12.88 -5.04
N CYS A 248 -31.89 11.86 -4.22
CA CYS A 248 -31.25 10.63 -4.67
C CYS A 248 -32.19 9.76 -5.52
N GLU A 249 -33.50 9.79 -5.26
CA GLU A 249 -34.52 9.00 -5.94
C GLU A 249 -34.72 9.45 -7.38
N THR A 250 -34.55 10.73 -7.68
CA THR A 250 -34.85 11.29 -9.01
C THR A 250 -34.09 10.56 -10.12
N GLU A 251 -32.76 10.51 -10.07
CA GLU A 251 -31.97 9.81 -11.10
C GLU A 251 -31.97 8.28 -10.90
N THR A 252 -31.93 7.81 -9.64
CA THR A 252 -31.89 6.37 -9.34
C THR A 252 -33.17 5.66 -9.82
N ASN A 253 -34.34 6.20 -9.48
CA ASN A 253 -35.63 5.62 -9.88
C ASN A 253 -35.83 5.74 -11.39
N ARG A 254 -35.36 6.82 -12.03
CA ARG A 254 -35.38 6.95 -13.49
C ARG A 254 -34.59 5.82 -14.16
N VAL A 255 -33.37 5.54 -13.69
CA VAL A 255 -32.52 4.46 -14.22
C VAL A 255 -33.16 3.09 -13.98
N ILE A 256 -33.68 2.84 -12.77
CA ILE A 256 -34.33 1.57 -12.42
C ILE A 256 -35.61 1.36 -13.24
N LYS A 257 -36.47 2.38 -13.36
CA LYS A 257 -37.68 2.37 -14.19
C LYS A 257 -37.36 2.07 -15.63
N LYS A 258 -36.36 2.75 -16.22
CA LYS A 258 -35.92 2.49 -17.59
C LYS A 258 -35.50 1.01 -17.78
N ARG A 259 -34.77 0.42 -16.83
CA ARG A 259 -34.37 -0.99 -16.88
C ARG A 259 -35.57 -1.93 -16.74
N ARG A 260 -36.48 -1.66 -15.80
CA ARG A 260 -37.73 -2.40 -15.56
C ARG A 260 -38.59 -2.44 -16.82
N ASP A 261 -38.83 -1.27 -17.42
CA ASP A 261 -39.67 -1.11 -18.59
C ASP A 261 -39.04 -1.76 -19.84
N GLN A 262 -37.70 -1.69 -19.98
CA GLN A 262 -36.99 -2.39 -21.04
C GLN A 262 -37.13 -3.92 -20.94
N LEU A 263 -37.02 -4.48 -19.74
CA LEU A 263 -37.22 -5.92 -19.51
C LEU A 263 -38.65 -6.34 -19.81
N LEU A 264 -39.64 -5.55 -19.37
CA LEU A 264 -41.05 -5.81 -19.64
C LEU A 264 -41.36 -5.76 -21.14
N LYS A 265 -40.84 -4.73 -21.85
CA LYS A 265 -41.00 -4.61 -23.30
C LYS A 265 -40.45 -5.84 -24.04
N ARG A 266 -39.26 -6.31 -23.65
CA ARG A 266 -38.66 -7.52 -24.26
C ARG A 266 -39.45 -8.77 -23.91
N HIS A 267 -39.91 -8.94 -22.68
CA HIS A 267 -40.76 -10.07 -22.33
C HIS A 267 -42.07 -10.09 -23.15
N ASN A 268 -42.71 -8.94 -23.33
CA ASN A 268 -43.94 -8.83 -24.13
C ASN A 268 -43.69 -9.18 -25.62
N LEU A 269 -42.56 -8.76 -26.20
CA LEU A 269 -42.18 -9.16 -27.57
C LEU A 269 -41.94 -10.67 -27.68
N ALA A 270 -41.29 -11.27 -26.67
CA ALA A 270 -41.09 -12.72 -26.62
C ALA A 270 -42.42 -13.49 -26.54
N GLU A 271 -43.38 -12.99 -25.76
CA GLU A 271 -44.74 -13.55 -25.68
C GLU A 271 -45.51 -13.42 -26.99
N GLN A 272 -45.41 -12.27 -27.67
CA GLN A 272 -46.00 -12.08 -29.00
C GLN A 272 -45.43 -13.07 -30.02
N TRP A 273 -44.11 -13.28 -30.01
CA TRP A 273 -43.46 -14.27 -30.87
C TRP A 273 -43.93 -15.70 -30.54
N ARG A 274 -44.02 -16.09 -29.26
CA ARG A 274 -44.53 -17.43 -28.87
C ARG A 274 -45.96 -17.67 -29.32
N LYS A 275 -46.77 -16.61 -29.39
CA LYS A 275 -48.15 -16.65 -29.89
C LYS A 275 -48.25 -16.49 -31.40
N SER A 276 -47.14 -16.21 -32.09
CA SER A 276 -47.11 -16.11 -33.53
C SER A 276 -47.11 -17.49 -34.16
N ASP A 277 -47.92 -17.67 -35.20
CA ASP A 277 -48.07 -18.93 -35.93
C ASP A 277 -46.82 -19.22 -36.78
N GLY A 278 -45.73 -19.64 -36.14
CA GLY A 278 -44.49 -20.08 -36.80
C GLY A 278 -43.57 -18.97 -37.33
N ARG A 279 -43.83 -17.69 -37.04
CA ARG A 279 -42.96 -16.58 -37.51
C ARG A 279 -41.56 -16.62 -36.86
N PRO A 280 -40.50 -16.21 -37.59
CA PRO A 280 -39.15 -16.21 -37.04
C PRO A 280 -38.97 -15.13 -35.95
N PRO A 281 -38.10 -15.36 -34.94
CA PRO A 281 -37.80 -14.37 -33.89
C PRO A 281 -37.33 -13.00 -34.41
N THR A 282 -36.73 -12.97 -35.60
CA THR A 282 -36.26 -11.76 -36.29
C THR A 282 -37.36 -10.75 -36.53
N ASP A 283 -38.58 -11.22 -36.79
CA ASP A 283 -39.75 -10.36 -36.99
C ASP A 283 -40.13 -9.57 -35.73
N PHE A 284 -39.66 -10.01 -34.56
CA PHE A 284 -39.90 -9.39 -33.26
C PHE A 284 -38.64 -8.68 -32.72
N GLY A 285 -37.63 -8.47 -33.58
CA GLY A 285 -36.40 -7.75 -33.25
C GLY A 285 -35.40 -8.58 -32.43
N TYR A 286 -35.46 -9.91 -32.53
CA TYR A 286 -34.46 -10.83 -31.97
C TYR A 286 -33.53 -11.38 -33.05
N ILE A 287 -32.28 -11.67 -32.68
CA ILE A 287 -31.34 -12.28 -33.63
C ILE A 287 -31.69 -13.76 -33.85
N ASP A 288 -32.12 -14.46 -32.81
CA ASP A 288 -32.50 -15.88 -32.83
C ASP A 288 -33.35 -16.27 -31.60
N ALA A 289 -33.79 -17.53 -31.54
CA ALA A 289 -34.54 -18.07 -30.41
C ALA A 289 -33.68 -18.18 -29.12
N SER A 290 -32.35 -18.31 -29.26
CA SER A 290 -31.43 -18.37 -28.11
C SER A 290 -31.42 -17.05 -27.34
N ARG A 291 -31.47 -15.92 -28.06
CA ARG A 291 -31.57 -14.57 -27.51
C ARG A 291 -32.88 -14.35 -26.77
N VAL A 292 -33.99 -14.86 -27.30
CA VAL A 292 -35.29 -14.82 -26.60
C VAL A 292 -35.19 -15.53 -25.25
N LYS A 293 -34.62 -16.74 -25.22
CA LYS A 293 -34.42 -17.51 -23.98
C LYS A 293 -33.52 -16.77 -22.98
N PHE A 294 -32.46 -16.12 -23.47
CA PHE A 294 -31.58 -15.30 -22.63
C PHE A 294 -32.32 -14.12 -22.01
N GLU A 295 -33.07 -13.34 -22.80
CA GLU A 295 -33.80 -12.15 -22.32
C GLU A 295 -34.97 -12.51 -21.40
N GLU A 296 -35.66 -13.62 -21.66
CA GLU A 296 -36.65 -14.21 -20.74
C GLU A 296 -36.01 -14.54 -19.38
N GLY A 297 -34.79 -15.11 -19.40
CA GLY A 297 -34.00 -15.33 -18.21
C GLY A 297 -33.66 -14.03 -17.48
N GLN A 298 -33.34 -12.95 -18.20
CA GLN A 298 -33.10 -11.63 -17.60
C GLN A 298 -34.36 -11.03 -16.97
N TYR A 299 -35.52 -11.16 -17.64
CA TYR A 299 -36.81 -10.73 -17.13
C TYR A 299 -37.13 -11.45 -15.82
N LYS A 300 -37.21 -12.79 -15.82
CA LYS A 300 -37.50 -13.60 -14.62
C LYS A 300 -36.55 -13.30 -13.46
N ASN A 301 -35.29 -13.00 -13.76
CA ASN A 301 -34.30 -12.73 -12.74
C ASN A 301 -34.30 -11.28 -12.23
N SER A 302 -34.58 -10.27 -13.05
CA SER A 302 -34.31 -8.88 -12.67
C SER A 302 -35.58 -8.03 -12.58
N PHE A 303 -36.59 -8.31 -13.40
CA PHE A 303 -37.84 -7.54 -13.42
C PHE A 303 -38.54 -7.53 -12.05
N PRO A 304 -38.76 -8.67 -11.34
CA PRO A 304 -39.44 -8.65 -10.06
C PRO A 304 -38.75 -7.76 -9.02
N ALA A 305 -37.42 -7.74 -9.02
CA ALA A 305 -36.65 -6.91 -8.09
C ALA A 305 -36.81 -5.42 -8.38
N TYR A 306 -36.73 -5.00 -9.65
CA TYR A 306 -36.92 -3.60 -10.02
C TYR A 306 -38.36 -3.14 -9.80
N ASP A 307 -39.33 -3.98 -10.11
CA ASP A 307 -40.75 -3.68 -9.93
C ASP A 307 -41.09 -3.53 -8.44
N ALA A 308 -40.67 -4.49 -7.62
CA ALA A 308 -40.86 -4.43 -6.18
C ALA A 308 -40.11 -3.25 -5.52
N TYR A 309 -38.93 -2.87 -6.04
CA TYR A 309 -38.23 -1.68 -5.59
C TYR A 309 -39.04 -0.40 -5.87
N LEU A 310 -39.52 -0.20 -7.10
CA LEU A 310 -40.26 1.00 -7.48
C LEU A 310 -41.62 1.12 -6.78
N ASN A 311 -42.18 -0.01 -6.33
CA ASN A 311 -43.43 -0.08 -5.55
C ASN A 311 -43.18 -0.03 -4.04
N PHE A 312 -41.92 0.08 -3.58
CA PHE A 312 -41.60 0.18 -2.17
C PHE A 312 -41.76 1.64 -1.70
N PRO A 313 -42.69 1.96 -0.77
CA PRO A 313 -43.04 3.36 -0.46
C PRO A 313 -41.86 4.27 -0.12
N PRO A 314 -40.83 3.86 0.65
CA PRO A 314 -39.67 4.71 0.92
C PRO A 314 -38.90 5.19 -0.32
N THR A 315 -39.11 4.56 -1.48
CA THR A 315 -38.46 4.99 -2.74
C THR A 315 -39.10 6.22 -3.38
N SER A 316 -40.25 6.68 -2.90
CA SER A 316 -40.89 7.90 -3.43
C SER A 316 -40.18 9.19 -3.03
N THR A 317 -39.41 9.15 -1.94
CA THR A 317 -38.70 10.31 -1.37
C THR A 317 -37.22 10.06 -1.16
N GLY A 318 -36.67 8.95 -1.67
CA GLY A 318 -35.24 8.66 -1.56
C GLY A 318 -34.87 7.29 -2.14
N VAL A 319 -33.66 6.83 -1.88
CA VAL A 319 -33.14 5.53 -2.34
C VAL A 319 -33.12 4.56 -1.18
N ALA A 320 -33.80 3.42 -1.33
CA ALA A 320 -33.74 2.33 -0.37
C ALA A 320 -32.62 1.35 -0.76
N PHE A 321 -31.53 1.31 0.00
CA PHE A 321 -30.44 0.38 -0.22
C PHE A 321 -30.76 -1.02 0.29
N THR A 322 -30.41 -2.01 -0.53
CA THR A 322 -30.07 -3.36 -0.10
C THR A 322 -28.70 -3.69 -0.68
N VAL A 323 -28.08 -4.80 -0.24
CA VAL A 323 -26.93 -5.43 -0.91
C VAL A 323 -27.06 -5.31 -2.44
N ALA A 324 -26.05 -4.75 -3.11
CA ALA A 324 -26.13 -4.32 -4.50
C ALA A 324 -25.85 -5.49 -5.47
N GLN A 325 -26.87 -5.96 -6.20
CA GLN A 325 -26.68 -6.87 -7.34
C GLN A 325 -26.77 -6.11 -8.66
N ALA A 326 -25.75 -6.27 -9.52
CA ALA A 326 -25.67 -5.59 -10.82
C ALA A 326 -25.88 -4.06 -10.70
N GLY A 327 -25.42 -3.49 -9.58
CA GLY A 327 -25.50 -2.10 -9.16
C GLY A 327 -26.86 -1.43 -9.34
N ALA A 328 -27.94 -2.20 -9.21
CA ALA A 328 -29.29 -1.69 -9.14
C ALA A 328 -29.53 -0.74 -7.95
N MET A 329 -28.61 -0.71 -6.98
CA MET A 329 -28.83 -0.14 -5.64
C MET A 329 -27.54 0.52 -5.10
N VAL A 330 -26.84 1.21 -5.98
CA VAL A 330 -25.78 2.16 -5.61
C VAL A 330 -26.23 3.52 -6.11
N ASN A 331 -26.24 4.51 -5.24
CA ASN A 331 -26.52 5.89 -5.63
C ASN A 331 -25.20 6.55 -6.03
N TYR A 332 -25.24 7.35 -7.09
CA TYR A 332 -24.09 8.08 -7.57
C TYR A 332 -24.43 9.55 -7.73
N THR A 333 -23.55 10.39 -7.21
CA THR A 333 -23.61 11.82 -7.38
C THR A 333 -22.38 12.27 -8.15
N SER A 334 -22.60 12.89 -9.31
CA SER A 334 -21.52 13.33 -10.20
C SER A 334 -21.21 14.80 -9.96
N VAL A 335 -19.98 15.07 -9.58
CA VAL A 335 -19.43 16.42 -9.52
C VAL A 335 -19.09 16.87 -10.95
N PRO A 336 -19.34 18.13 -11.34
CA PRO A 336 -19.05 18.61 -12.70
C PRO A 336 -17.60 18.35 -13.11
N ALA A 337 -17.36 18.07 -14.40
CA ALA A 337 -16.00 17.87 -14.92
C ALA A 337 -15.12 19.13 -14.75
N THR A 338 -15.74 20.32 -14.64
CA THR A 338 -15.09 21.61 -14.39
C THR A 338 -14.76 21.86 -12.91
N ALA A 339 -15.24 21.01 -12.00
CA ALA A 339 -14.99 21.17 -10.58
C ALA A 339 -13.49 21.08 -10.29
N PRO A 340 -12.92 22.02 -9.52
CA PRO A 340 -11.50 21.99 -9.20
C PRO A 340 -11.15 20.73 -8.37
N ALA A 341 -9.91 20.26 -8.43
CA ALA A 341 -9.45 19.28 -7.44
C ALA A 341 -9.32 19.95 -6.06
N GLY A 342 -9.51 19.17 -5.00
CA GLY A 342 -9.50 19.67 -3.63
C GLY A 342 -10.31 18.80 -2.69
N GLU A 343 -10.46 19.25 -1.46
CA GLU A 343 -11.29 18.59 -0.46
C GLU A 343 -12.72 19.10 -0.56
N TYR A 344 -13.71 18.21 -0.51
CA TYR A 344 -15.13 18.52 -0.63
C TYR A 344 -15.85 18.01 0.62
N LEU A 345 -16.68 18.87 1.22
CA LEU A 345 -17.65 18.46 2.24
C LEU A 345 -18.81 17.76 1.54
N VAL A 346 -19.15 16.58 2.03
CA VAL A 346 -20.32 15.81 1.61
C VAL A 346 -21.25 15.72 2.80
N ARG A 347 -22.51 16.08 2.59
CA ARG A 347 -23.58 15.85 3.55
C ARG A 347 -24.60 14.92 2.95
N ILE A 348 -25.10 14.01 3.75
CA ILE A 348 -26.19 13.12 3.37
C ILE A 348 -27.26 13.14 4.44
N ARG A 349 -28.52 13.02 4.02
CA ARG A 349 -29.62 12.73 4.95
C ARG A 349 -30.04 11.28 4.78
N ALA A 350 -29.89 10.49 5.84
CA ALA A 350 -30.10 9.06 5.78
C ALA A 350 -30.81 8.54 7.04
N GLY A 351 -31.50 7.41 6.89
CA GLY A 351 -32.23 6.77 7.98
C GLY A 351 -32.28 5.26 7.80
N ARG A 352 -32.30 4.53 8.91
CA ARG A 352 -32.43 3.08 8.93
C ARG A 352 -33.88 2.65 8.70
N LEU A 353 -34.09 1.71 7.79
CA LEU A 353 -35.42 1.17 7.52
C LEU A 353 -35.89 0.22 8.63
N PRO A 354 -37.21 0.10 8.86
CA PRO A 354 -37.75 -0.80 9.89
C PRO A 354 -37.26 -2.24 9.72
N ASN A 355 -37.02 -2.93 10.86
CA ASN A 355 -36.57 -4.32 10.91
C ASN A 355 -35.18 -4.60 10.31
N ALA A 356 -34.40 -3.57 9.96
CA ALA A 356 -33.01 -3.74 9.57
C ALA A 356 -32.15 -4.13 10.79
N PRO A 357 -31.38 -5.23 10.74
CA PRO A 357 -30.50 -5.60 11.84
C PRO A 357 -29.41 -4.54 12.04
N PRO A 358 -28.96 -4.26 13.28
CA PRO A 358 -27.97 -3.22 13.57
C PRO A 358 -26.71 -3.28 12.68
N GLN A 359 -26.23 -4.48 12.36
CA GLN A 359 -25.03 -4.70 11.54
C GLN A 359 -25.18 -4.22 10.08
N ARG A 360 -26.42 -4.06 9.60
CA ARG A 360 -26.74 -3.55 8.26
C ARG A 360 -27.04 -2.05 8.24
N SER A 361 -26.80 -1.36 9.35
CA SER A 361 -27.04 0.09 9.48
C SER A 361 -25.84 0.93 9.01
N TYR A 362 -24.85 0.32 8.35
CA TYR A 362 -23.66 1.01 7.88
C TYR A 362 -23.79 1.40 6.41
N ILE A 363 -23.58 2.68 6.12
CA ILE A 363 -23.43 3.19 4.76
C ILE A 363 -21.95 3.31 4.41
N GLU A 364 -21.57 2.84 3.23
CA GLU A 364 -20.24 3.02 2.64
C GLU A 364 -20.29 4.12 1.60
N TYR A 365 -19.24 4.94 1.55
CA TYR A 365 -19.08 5.99 0.56
C TYR A 365 -17.66 6.01 -0.02
N GLY A 366 -17.54 6.48 -1.26
CA GLY A 366 -16.24 6.58 -1.90
C GLY A 366 -16.30 6.93 -3.38
N ASN A 367 -15.21 6.66 -4.10
CA ASN A 367 -15.08 7.04 -5.50
C ASN A 367 -15.45 5.88 -6.42
N VAL A 368 -16.03 6.21 -7.56
CA VAL A 368 -16.44 5.25 -8.59
C VAL A 368 -15.66 5.57 -9.86
N ALA A 369 -14.79 4.67 -10.26
CA ALA A 369 -13.95 4.86 -11.44
C ALA A 369 -14.79 4.98 -12.72
N PRO A 370 -14.34 5.73 -13.74
CA PRO A 370 -14.96 5.71 -15.06
C PRO A 370 -15.00 4.29 -15.62
N GLY A 371 -16.16 3.86 -16.14
CA GLY A 371 -16.33 2.51 -16.68
C GLY A 371 -16.41 1.40 -15.63
N ALA A 372 -16.36 1.71 -14.33
CA ALA A 372 -16.61 0.74 -13.27
C ALA A 372 -17.93 0.01 -13.51
N ARG A 373 -17.94 -1.30 -13.28
CA ARG A 373 -19.18 -2.07 -13.44
C ARG A 373 -20.14 -1.67 -12.34
N THR A 374 -21.42 -1.86 -12.59
CA THR A 374 -22.47 -1.42 -11.67
C THR A 374 -22.31 -2.13 -10.32
N GLY A 375 -22.13 -1.36 -9.24
CA GLY A 375 -21.88 -1.86 -7.88
C GLY A 375 -20.43 -1.75 -7.39
N GLU A 376 -19.46 -1.57 -8.30
CA GLU A 376 -18.05 -1.39 -7.96
C GLU A 376 -17.80 0.04 -7.46
N MET A 377 -17.11 0.14 -6.32
CA MET A 377 -16.76 1.40 -5.67
C MET A 377 -15.48 1.19 -4.87
N VAL A 378 -14.58 2.16 -4.89
CA VAL A 378 -13.45 2.22 -3.97
C VAL A 378 -13.97 2.86 -2.69
N VAL A 379 -14.13 2.07 -1.64
CA VAL A 379 -14.60 2.55 -0.33
C VAL A 379 -13.55 3.51 0.24
N ARG A 380 -13.96 4.73 0.56
CA ARG A 380 -13.12 5.77 1.19
C ARG A 380 -13.50 6.00 2.65
N GLY A 381 -14.72 5.63 3.03
CA GLY A 381 -15.17 5.63 4.41
C GLY A 381 -16.53 4.96 4.55
N TYR A 382 -16.99 4.91 5.79
CA TYR A 382 -18.25 4.32 6.19
C TYR A 382 -18.84 5.12 7.36
N HIS A 383 -20.13 4.97 7.64
CA HIS A 383 -20.78 5.57 8.80
C HIS A 383 -21.94 4.69 9.28
N LYS A 384 -22.14 4.57 10.59
CA LYS A 384 -23.31 3.88 11.15
C LYS A 384 -24.48 4.85 11.24
N ILE A 385 -25.61 4.46 10.67
CA ILE A 385 -26.86 5.21 10.70
C ILE A 385 -27.61 4.83 11.97
N SER A 386 -27.70 5.79 12.88
CA SER A 386 -28.42 5.72 14.16
C SER A 386 -29.88 6.17 14.00
N GLY A 387 -30.15 7.13 13.11
CA GLY A 387 -31.50 7.64 12.84
C GLY A 387 -32.41 6.62 12.17
N THR A 388 -33.72 6.69 12.42
CA THR A 388 -34.70 5.85 11.68
C THR A 388 -35.10 6.54 10.38
N TYR A 389 -35.71 5.80 9.45
CA TYR A 389 -36.30 6.37 8.23
C TYR A 389 -37.30 7.49 8.53
N GLU A 390 -38.07 7.37 9.61
CA GLU A 390 -39.06 8.37 10.05
C GLU A 390 -38.42 9.56 10.78
N LYS A 391 -37.22 9.37 11.34
CA LYS A 391 -36.41 10.40 12.01
C LYS A 391 -34.97 10.33 11.51
N PRO A 392 -34.73 10.70 10.24
CA PRO A 392 -33.42 10.56 9.63
C PRO A 392 -32.43 11.56 10.20
N GLU A 393 -31.15 11.25 10.11
CA GLU A 393 -30.06 12.11 10.55
C GLU A 393 -29.29 12.69 9.36
N ILE A 394 -28.53 13.76 9.61
CA ILE A 394 -27.60 14.35 8.64
C ILE A 394 -26.19 13.90 9.01
N ILE A 395 -25.49 13.28 8.07
CA ILE A 395 -24.12 12.80 8.23
C ILE A 395 -23.23 13.68 7.38
N GLU A 396 -22.14 14.17 7.96
CA GLU A 396 -21.14 15.01 7.29
C GLU A 396 -19.78 14.31 7.24
N PHE A 397 -19.12 14.36 6.10
CA PHE A 397 -17.74 13.87 5.94
C PHE A 397 -17.03 14.55 4.78
N SER A 398 -15.69 14.52 4.77
CA SER A 398 -14.89 15.06 3.67
C SER A 398 -14.45 13.98 2.68
N LEU A 399 -14.42 14.32 1.39
CA LEU A 399 -13.78 13.53 0.35
C LEU A 399 -12.82 14.39 -0.48
N THR A 400 -11.65 13.84 -0.81
CA THR A 400 -10.73 14.48 -1.76
C THR A 400 -11.10 14.09 -3.18
N ILE A 401 -11.20 15.08 -4.06
CA ILE A 401 -11.35 14.85 -5.50
C ILE A 401 -10.08 15.31 -6.22
N ASN A 402 -9.49 14.42 -7.03
CA ASN A 402 -8.29 14.65 -7.82
C ASN A 402 -8.59 14.94 -9.31
N HIS A 403 -7.56 15.03 -10.14
CA HIS A 403 -7.74 15.31 -11.58
C HIS A 403 -7.98 14.06 -12.43
N ALA A 404 -7.64 12.84 -11.98
CA ALA A 404 -7.68 11.64 -12.82
C ALA A 404 -9.04 10.92 -12.84
N ASN A 405 -10.14 11.68 -12.91
CA ASN A 405 -11.51 11.19 -13.16
C ASN A 405 -12.34 10.70 -11.95
N GLU A 406 -11.93 10.92 -10.69
CA GLU A 406 -12.71 10.52 -9.51
C GLU A 406 -13.90 11.46 -9.17
N ARG A 407 -14.69 11.85 -10.18
CA ARG A 407 -15.78 12.84 -10.03
C ARG A 407 -17.15 12.23 -9.69
N LYS A 408 -17.23 10.90 -9.54
CA LYS A 408 -18.43 10.18 -9.12
C LYS A 408 -18.27 9.73 -7.68
N ILE A 409 -19.11 10.27 -6.80
CA ILE A 409 -19.21 9.86 -5.40
C ILE A 409 -20.32 8.83 -5.31
N GLY A 410 -19.97 7.63 -4.86
CA GLY A 410 -20.90 6.51 -4.71
C GLY A 410 -21.31 6.29 -3.26
N PHE A 411 -22.52 5.78 -3.07
CA PHE A 411 -23.10 5.40 -1.78
C PHE A 411 -23.78 4.04 -1.87
N ARG A 412 -23.55 3.18 -0.87
CA ARG A 412 -24.19 1.86 -0.78
C ARG A 412 -24.29 1.37 0.67
N GLU A 413 -25.17 0.42 0.91
CA GLU A 413 -25.12 -0.37 2.15
C GLU A 413 -23.80 -1.16 2.24
N ARG A 414 -23.22 -1.22 3.45
CA ARG A 414 -22.07 -2.07 3.77
C ARG A 414 -22.30 -3.51 3.34
N GLN A 415 -21.35 -4.05 2.59
CA GLN A 415 -21.45 -5.38 1.99
C GLN A 415 -20.08 -5.90 1.55
N PRO A 416 -19.90 -7.22 1.39
CA PRO A 416 -18.72 -7.77 0.75
C PRO A 416 -18.56 -7.22 -0.68
N ASN A 417 -17.33 -6.84 -1.06
CA ASN A 417 -17.06 -6.22 -2.36
C ASN A 417 -16.98 -7.24 -3.53
N THR A 418 -17.85 -8.25 -3.53
CA THR A 418 -17.87 -9.28 -4.58
C THR A 418 -19.26 -9.45 -5.19
N ARG A 419 -19.31 -9.56 -6.52
CA ARG A 419 -20.56 -9.79 -7.25
C ARG A 419 -21.24 -11.10 -6.86
N ASP A 420 -20.47 -12.09 -6.44
CA ASP A 420 -20.98 -13.39 -6.04
C ASP A 420 -21.65 -13.35 -4.66
N ALA A 421 -21.16 -12.50 -3.74
CA ALA A 421 -21.87 -12.21 -2.50
C ALA A 421 -23.25 -11.65 -2.76
N ALA A 422 -23.33 -10.58 -3.55
CA ALA A 422 -24.61 -9.98 -3.92
C ALA A 422 -25.55 -11.00 -4.60
N ARG A 423 -25.06 -11.78 -5.57
CA ARG A 423 -25.86 -12.83 -6.23
C ARG A 423 -26.41 -13.86 -5.23
N THR A 424 -25.62 -14.23 -4.24
CA THR A 424 -26.03 -15.21 -3.21
C THR A 424 -27.14 -14.65 -2.35
N VAL A 425 -27.03 -13.40 -1.91
CA VAL A 425 -28.07 -12.71 -1.11
C VAL A 425 -29.40 -12.65 -1.88
N PHE A 426 -29.38 -12.23 -3.15
CA PHE A 426 -30.58 -12.21 -4.00
C PHE A 426 -31.19 -13.59 -4.22
N LYS A 427 -30.35 -14.60 -4.49
CA LYS A 427 -30.82 -15.98 -4.66
C LYS A 427 -31.52 -16.48 -3.39
N ASN A 428 -30.98 -16.16 -2.22
CA ASN A 428 -31.57 -16.53 -0.94
C ASN A 428 -32.90 -15.81 -0.68
N ALA A 429 -33.00 -14.52 -1.04
CA ALA A 429 -34.26 -13.78 -0.98
C ALA A 429 -35.35 -14.43 -1.86
N ARG A 430 -35.03 -14.77 -3.10
CA ARG A 430 -35.97 -15.41 -4.04
C ARG A 430 -36.42 -16.80 -3.58
N LYS A 431 -35.52 -17.59 -3.00
CA LYS A 431 -35.88 -18.88 -2.39
C LYS A 431 -36.89 -18.74 -1.25
N LYS A 432 -36.90 -17.59 -0.57
CA LYS A 432 -37.87 -17.24 0.48
C LYS A 432 -39.12 -16.54 -0.08
N GLY A 433 -39.36 -16.61 -1.39
CA GLY A 433 -40.49 -15.96 -2.06
C GLY A 433 -40.38 -14.44 -2.19
N LYS A 434 -39.23 -13.82 -1.87
CA LYS A 434 -39.05 -12.36 -1.95
C LYS A 434 -38.42 -11.94 -3.27
N ALA A 435 -38.95 -10.88 -3.87
CA ALA A 435 -38.44 -10.33 -5.13
C ALA A 435 -37.05 -9.67 -4.98
N LEU A 436 -36.81 -9.00 -3.85
CA LEU A 436 -35.54 -8.39 -3.46
C LEU A 436 -35.15 -8.79 -2.02
N PRO A 437 -33.86 -8.75 -1.67
CA PRO A 437 -33.45 -8.79 -0.28
C PRO A 437 -34.04 -7.58 0.48
N PRO A 438 -34.35 -7.72 1.79
CA PRO A 438 -34.92 -6.61 2.55
C PRO A 438 -33.97 -5.41 2.57
N PRO A 439 -34.44 -4.21 2.18
CA PRO A 439 -33.63 -3.00 2.26
C PRO A 439 -33.35 -2.63 3.72
N ALA A 440 -32.21 -2.00 3.97
CA ALA A 440 -31.73 -1.69 5.32
C ALA A 440 -31.56 -0.19 5.57
N ILE A 441 -31.17 0.55 4.54
CA ILE A 441 -30.85 1.97 4.64
C ILE A 441 -31.69 2.73 3.63
N TRP A 442 -32.16 3.91 4.01
CA TRP A 442 -32.76 4.90 3.13
C TRP A 442 -31.88 6.15 3.07
N LEU A 443 -31.68 6.66 1.86
CA LEU A 443 -30.91 7.87 1.57
C LEU A 443 -31.80 8.87 0.83
N ASP A 444 -32.02 10.02 1.43
CA ASP A 444 -32.89 11.10 0.94
C ASP A 444 -32.17 11.91 -0.16
N TRP A 445 -31.22 12.73 0.27
CA TRP A 445 -30.44 13.61 -0.59
C TRP A 445 -28.96 13.59 -0.25
N VAL A 446 -28.16 14.05 -1.21
CA VAL A 446 -26.72 14.29 -1.10
C VAL A 446 -26.43 15.76 -1.43
N GLU A 447 -25.72 16.44 -0.53
CA GLU A 447 -25.16 17.77 -0.75
C GLU A 447 -23.62 17.66 -0.85
N ILE A 448 -23.02 18.27 -1.86
CA ILE A 448 -21.57 18.35 -2.04
C ILE A 448 -21.18 19.82 -2.16
N ILE A 449 -20.33 20.26 -1.24
CA ILE A 449 -19.80 21.61 -1.17
C ILE A 449 -18.28 21.55 -1.25
N GLY A 450 -17.70 22.21 -2.25
CA GLY A 450 -16.25 22.33 -2.27
C GLY A 450 -15.67 23.07 -3.46
N PRO A 451 -14.35 23.30 -3.45
CA PRO A 451 -13.42 22.81 -2.45
C PRO A 451 -13.47 23.61 -1.13
N ILE A 452 -13.43 22.93 0.03
CA ILE A 452 -13.48 23.53 1.37
C ILE A 452 -12.11 24.02 1.86
N ASN A 453 -11.03 23.39 1.40
CA ASN A 453 -9.66 23.79 1.70
C ASN A 453 -9.17 24.98 0.85
N ARG A 454 -10.08 25.67 0.14
CA ARG A 454 -9.77 26.77 -0.79
C ARG A 454 -8.94 27.88 -0.16
N ASN A 455 -9.22 28.28 1.08
CA ASN A 455 -8.46 29.33 1.77
C ASN A 455 -6.99 28.95 1.94
N GLN A 456 -6.71 27.66 2.22
CA GLN A 456 -5.35 27.16 2.31
C GLN A 456 -4.67 27.23 0.95
N THR A 457 -5.28 26.68 -0.10
CA THR A 457 -4.71 26.69 -1.46
C THR A 457 -4.51 28.12 -1.99
N GLN A 458 -5.40 29.07 -1.64
CA GLN A 458 -5.22 30.49 -1.93
C GLN A 458 -4.01 31.11 -1.21
N LYS A 459 -3.80 30.78 0.08
CA LYS A 459 -2.59 31.19 0.81
C LYS A 459 -1.32 30.62 0.17
N HIS A 460 -1.34 29.35 -0.25
CA HIS A 460 -0.21 28.74 -0.98
C HIS A 460 0.04 29.45 -2.31
N PHE A 461 -1.03 29.73 -3.07
CA PHE A 461 -0.94 30.46 -4.33
C PHE A 461 -0.32 31.86 -4.12
N ALA A 462 -0.85 32.64 -3.17
CA ALA A 462 -0.35 33.99 -2.87
C ALA A 462 1.12 33.98 -2.44
N ARG A 463 1.53 32.96 -1.68
CA ARG A 463 2.94 32.74 -1.27
C ARG A 463 3.86 32.34 -2.42
N LEU A 464 3.32 31.78 -3.51
CA LEU A 464 4.09 31.31 -4.67
C LEU A 464 4.16 32.38 -5.76
N PHE A 465 3.06 33.06 -6.03
CA PHE A 465 2.94 34.05 -7.10
C PHE A 465 2.88 35.46 -6.52
N THR A 466 3.85 35.83 -5.70
CA THR A 466 4.00 37.21 -5.21
C THR A 466 4.66 38.05 -6.32
N PRO A 467 3.95 39.02 -6.94
CA PRO A 467 4.57 39.87 -7.95
C PRO A 467 5.60 40.78 -7.28
N SER A 468 6.77 40.97 -7.89
CA SER A 468 7.57 42.15 -7.62
C SER A 468 6.94 43.29 -8.40
N ASN A 469 6.41 44.30 -7.72
CA ASN A 469 5.73 45.43 -8.37
C ASN A 469 6.68 46.30 -9.23
N ASP A 470 8.00 46.13 -9.05
CA ASP A 470 9.03 47.02 -9.61
C ASP A 470 9.90 46.35 -10.71
N GLY A 471 9.56 45.15 -11.17
CA GLY A 471 10.39 44.35 -12.11
C GLY A 471 9.69 43.97 -13.43
N THR A 472 10.46 43.63 -14.46
CA THR A 472 9.95 43.10 -15.73
C THR A 472 9.25 41.74 -15.52
N GLU A 473 8.39 41.33 -16.46
CA GLU A 473 7.72 40.02 -16.43
C GLU A 473 8.72 38.85 -16.23
N LEU A 474 9.87 38.92 -16.92
CA LEU A 474 10.91 37.89 -16.84
C LEU A 474 11.62 37.89 -15.47
N GLN A 475 11.92 39.08 -14.93
CA GLN A 475 12.47 39.21 -13.57
C GLN A 475 11.51 38.67 -12.50
N ASN A 476 10.21 38.91 -12.69
CA ASN A 476 9.16 38.37 -11.84
C ASN A 476 9.09 36.84 -11.90
N ALA A 477 9.09 36.26 -13.10
CA ALA A 477 9.14 34.81 -13.29
C ALA A 477 10.40 34.20 -12.63
N ARG A 478 11.58 34.79 -12.86
CA ARG A 478 12.83 34.34 -12.25
C ARG A 478 12.78 34.38 -10.71
N SER A 479 12.23 35.44 -10.14
CA SER A 479 12.07 35.58 -8.68
C SER A 479 11.18 34.48 -8.09
N ILE A 480 10.02 34.22 -8.73
CA ILE A 480 9.10 33.13 -8.34
C ILE A 480 9.81 31.78 -8.40
N LEU A 481 10.52 31.50 -9.50
CA LEU A 481 11.24 30.24 -9.69
C LEU A 481 12.34 30.04 -8.66
N LYS A 482 13.09 31.10 -8.34
CA LYS A 482 14.11 31.07 -7.29
C LYS A 482 13.50 30.77 -5.91
N GLN A 483 12.50 31.53 -5.49
CA GLN A 483 11.86 31.36 -4.18
C GLN A 483 11.20 29.97 -4.03
N PHE A 484 10.60 29.46 -5.11
CA PHE A 484 10.03 28.13 -5.11
C PHE A 484 11.11 27.04 -5.04
N ALA A 485 12.15 27.14 -5.85
CA ALA A 485 13.28 26.21 -5.85
C ALA A 485 13.95 26.16 -4.48
N GLU A 486 14.22 27.30 -3.85
CA GLU A 486 14.79 27.36 -2.50
C GLU A 486 13.94 26.58 -1.48
N ARG A 487 12.62 26.76 -1.51
CA ARG A 487 11.70 26.05 -0.62
C ARG A 487 11.61 24.56 -0.94
N ALA A 488 11.52 24.22 -2.22
CA ALA A 488 11.47 22.85 -2.71
C ALA A 488 12.76 22.08 -2.34
N PHE A 489 13.90 22.76 -2.38
CA PHE A 489 15.21 22.22 -2.02
C PHE A 489 15.54 22.40 -0.53
N ARG A 490 14.52 22.59 0.33
CA ARG A 490 14.65 22.66 1.80
C ARG A 490 15.65 23.74 2.25
N SER A 491 15.49 24.93 1.70
CA SER A 491 16.32 26.13 1.89
C SER A 491 17.71 26.10 1.25
N LYS A 492 18.01 25.09 0.41
CA LYS A 492 19.21 25.10 -0.42
C LYS A 492 19.03 26.03 -1.62
N GLN A 493 20.02 26.89 -1.84
CA GLN A 493 20.02 27.84 -2.95
C GLN A 493 20.21 27.11 -4.31
N PRO A 494 19.36 27.35 -5.31
CA PRO A 494 19.57 26.85 -6.67
C PRO A 494 20.77 27.54 -7.33
N SER A 495 21.50 26.82 -8.18
CA SER A 495 22.61 27.44 -8.94
C SER A 495 22.10 28.44 -9.97
N LYS A 496 22.95 29.42 -10.31
CA LYS A 496 22.62 30.42 -11.34
C LYS A 496 22.28 29.76 -12.68
N SER A 497 23.08 28.80 -13.12
CA SER A 497 22.87 28.07 -14.38
C SER A 497 21.57 27.25 -14.38
N TYR A 498 21.16 26.73 -13.23
CA TYR A 498 19.87 26.04 -13.11
C TYR A 498 18.71 27.03 -13.26
N LEU A 499 18.77 28.20 -12.63
CA LEU A 499 17.77 29.26 -12.78
C LEU A 499 17.69 29.79 -14.22
N ASP A 500 18.84 29.97 -14.90
CA ASP A 500 18.89 30.42 -16.29
C ASP A 500 18.15 29.45 -17.22
N ARG A 501 18.29 28.14 -17.00
CA ARG A 501 17.56 27.12 -17.77
C ARG A 501 16.05 27.15 -17.50
N LEU A 502 15.63 27.37 -16.25
CA LEU A 502 14.22 27.48 -15.90
C LEU A 502 13.57 28.73 -16.53
N GLU A 503 14.31 29.85 -16.56
CA GLU A 503 13.91 31.09 -17.20
C GLU A 503 13.79 30.94 -18.73
N GLN A 504 14.71 30.18 -19.34
CA GLN A 504 14.61 29.83 -20.75
C GLN A 504 13.34 29.00 -21.04
N LEU A 505 13.06 27.96 -20.23
CA LEU A 505 11.84 27.16 -20.37
C LEU A 505 10.58 28.04 -20.23
N TYR A 506 10.56 28.95 -19.25
CA TYR A 506 9.47 29.91 -19.10
C TYR A 506 9.28 30.75 -20.37
N SER A 507 10.37 31.29 -20.92
CA SER A 507 10.35 32.14 -22.12
C SER A 507 9.85 31.37 -23.36
N GLU A 508 10.20 30.10 -23.49
CA GLU A 508 9.71 29.21 -24.55
C GLU A 508 8.20 28.95 -24.43
N GLU A 509 7.71 28.71 -23.22
CA GLU A 509 6.27 28.55 -22.95
C GLU A 509 5.48 29.85 -23.18
N ARG A 510 6.09 31.03 -22.93
CA ARG A 510 5.48 32.32 -23.31
C ARG A 510 5.41 32.48 -24.82
N LYS A 511 6.47 32.13 -25.55
CA LYS A 511 6.50 32.15 -27.02
C LYS A 511 5.49 31.20 -27.67
N SER A 512 5.09 30.12 -26.97
CA SER A 512 4.05 29.20 -27.43
C SER A 512 2.62 29.73 -27.23
N GLY A 513 2.45 30.90 -26.61
CA GLY A 513 1.16 31.57 -26.41
C GLY A 513 0.53 31.34 -25.04
N LEU A 514 1.19 30.65 -24.10
CA LEU A 514 0.67 30.51 -22.73
C LEU A 514 0.76 31.83 -21.97
N ASN A 515 -0.25 32.14 -21.15
CA ASN A 515 -0.20 33.30 -20.25
C ASN A 515 0.87 33.14 -19.15
N PHE A 516 1.22 34.23 -18.47
CA PHE A 516 2.23 34.27 -17.39
C PHE A 516 2.14 33.08 -16.41
N LYS A 517 0.96 32.85 -15.83
CA LYS A 517 0.75 31.80 -14.83
C LYS A 517 0.92 30.40 -15.44
N ARG A 518 0.36 30.15 -16.63
CA ARG A 518 0.48 28.85 -17.31
C ARG A 518 1.91 28.56 -17.79
N ALA A 519 2.65 29.58 -18.22
CA ALA A 519 4.05 29.43 -18.62
C ALA A 519 4.99 29.03 -17.47
N LEU A 520 4.59 29.25 -16.22
CA LEU A 520 5.34 28.80 -15.04
C LEU A 520 5.16 27.30 -14.73
N VAL A 521 4.15 26.62 -15.30
CA VAL A 521 3.84 25.21 -14.98
C VAL A 521 5.02 24.29 -15.26
N THR A 522 5.58 24.35 -16.47
CA THR A 522 6.69 23.47 -16.88
C THR A 522 7.94 23.70 -16.02
N PRO A 523 8.46 24.93 -15.86
CA PRO A 523 9.60 25.20 -15.00
C PRO A 523 9.40 24.76 -13.53
N LEU A 524 8.23 25.02 -12.95
CA LEU A 524 7.93 24.61 -11.56
C LEU A 524 7.86 23.08 -11.44
N ALA A 525 7.31 22.38 -12.45
CA ALA A 525 7.31 20.92 -12.48
C ALA A 525 8.72 20.32 -12.61
N VAL A 526 9.61 20.96 -13.37
CA VAL A 526 11.03 20.57 -13.46
C VAL A 526 11.72 20.66 -12.10
N ILE A 527 11.39 21.67 -11.29
CA ILE A 527 11.88 21.75 -9.90
C ILE A 527 11.42 20.52 -9.10
N LEU A 528 10.14 20.16 -9.19
CA LEU A 528 9.52 19.04 -8.46
C LEU A 528 9.91 17.64 -8.96
N ALA A 529 10.60 17.55 -10.10
CA ALA A 529 11.16 16.30 -10.63
C ALA A 529 12.70 16.28 -10.56
N SER A 530 13.33 17.35 -10.06
CA SER A 530 14.78 17.47 -10.02
C SER A 530 15.41 16.61 -8.92
N PRO A 531 16.68 16.18 -9.06
CA PRO A 531 17.40 15.48 -8.00
C PRO A 531 17.47 16.27 -6.69
N SER A 532 17.60 17.60 -6.75
CA SER A 532 17.62 18.46 -5.55
C SER A 532 16.30 18.46 -4.77
N PHE A 533 15.18 18.19 -5.46
CA PHE A 533 13.88 18.00 -4.82
C PHE A 533 13.64 16.55 -4.38
N LEU A 534 13.96 15.60 -5.25
CA LEU A 534 13.67 14.19 -5.01
C LEU A 534 14.61 13.56 -3.99
N TYR A 535 15.84 14.04 -3.82
CA TYR A 535 16.79 13.44 -2.87
C TYR A 535 16.94 14.27 -1.59
N LEU A 536 17.03 13.57 -0.46
CA LEU A 536 17.50 14.13 0.79
C LEU A 536 19.03 14.23 0.71
N GLN A 537 19.49 15.37 0.22
CA GLN A 537 20.92 15.65 0.04
C GLN A 537 21.55 16.05 1.38
N GLU A 538 22.30 15.12 1.94
CA GLU A 538 23.29 15.40 2.99
C GLU A 538 24.63 14.96 2.37
N PRO A 539 25.32 15.82 1.61
CA PRO A 539 26.52 15.43 0.89
C PRO A 539 27.65 15.13 1.88
N ASN A 540 28.35 14.02 1.69
CA ASN A 540 29.60 13.75 2.41
C ASN A 540 30.71 13.62 1.37
N ASP A 541 31.48 14.70 1.22
CA ASP A 541 32.61 14.76 0.28
C ASP A 541 33.88 14.11 0.88
N SER A 542 33.78 13.54 2.07
CA SER A 542 34.84 12.83 2.79
C SER A 542 34.49 11.35 2.96
N PRO A 543 35.48 10.43 2.96
CA PRO A 543 35.25 9.05 3.35
C PRO A 543 34.96 8.86 4.85
N HIS A 544 35.04 9.93 5.66
CA HIS A 544 34.83 9.91 7.10
C HIS A 544 33.44 10.42 7.47
N ARG A 545 32.85 9.86 8.53
CA ARG A 545 31.57 10.36 9.07
C ARG A 545 31.72 11.80 9.56
N ARG A 546 30.78 12.66 9.21
CA ARG A 546 30.69 14.04 9.69
C ARG A 546 29.40 14.29 10.44
N ALA A 547 29.39 15.30 11.30
CA ALA A 547 28.15 15.80 11.89
C ALA A 547 27.26 16.44 10.80
N LEU A 548 25.96 16.25 10.94
CA LEU A 548 24.97 17.01 10.19
C LEU A 548 25.01 18.48 10.60
N THR A 549 24.74 19.35 9.64
CA THR A 549 24.39 20.75 9.92
C THR A 549 23.02 20.80 10.60
N ASP A 550 22.71 21.86 11.35
CA ASP A 550 21.38 22.02 11.94
C ASP A 550 20.25 22.02 10.88
N GLN A 551 20.54 22.47 9.66
CA GLN A 551 19.59 22.45 8.55
C GLN A 551 19.31 21.01 8.08
N GLU A 552 20.34 20.19 7.94
CA GLU A 552 20.21 18.77 7.61
C GLU A 552 19.47 18.01 8.72
N LEU A 553 19.80 18.29 9.99
CA LEU A 553 19.11 17.70 11.14
C LEU A 553 17.63 18.07 11.19
N ALA A 554 17.27 19.33 10.89
CA ALA A 554 15.87 19.77 10.81
C ALA A 554 15.09 18.99 9.74
N VAL A 555 15.70 18.79 8.57
CA VAL A 555 15.11 17.99 7.48
C VAL A 555 14.96 16.53 7.94
N ARG A 556 16.04 15.91 8.43
CA ARG A 556 16.01 14.50 8.85
C ARG A 556 14.96 14.24 9.94
N LEU A 557 14.89 15.11 10.95
CA LEU A 557 13.91 15.01 12.03
C LEU A 557 12.47 15.17 11.53
N SER A 558 12.21 16.15 10.65
CA SER A 558 10.87 16.37 10.10
C SER A 558 10.41 15.23 9.17
N TYR A 559 11.31 14.67 8.35
CA TYR A 559 10.96 13.54 7.49
C TYR A 559 10.78 12.25 8.29
N LEU A 560 11.53 12.04 9.37
CA LEU A 560 11.29 10.95 10.31
C LEU A 560 9.88 11.03 10.92
N LEU A 561 9.52 12.17 11.51
CA LEU A 561 8.32 12.26 12.36
C LEU A 561 7.07 12.70 11.61
N TRP A 562 7.18 13.48 10.53
CA TRP A 562 6.05 13.98 9.75
C TRP A 562 6.02 13.49 8.31
N SER A 563 7.04 12.72 7.87
CA SER A 563 7.19 12.32 6.47
C SER A 563 7.04 13.51 5.51
N GLY A 564 7.58 14.67 5.87
CA GLY A 564 7.40 15.91 5.14
C GLY A 564 8.40 16.99 5.58
N PRO A 565 8.43 18.14 4.88
CA PRO A 565 9.43 19.17 5.09
C PRO A 565 9.25 19.90 6.44
N PRO A 566 10.35 20.42 7.01
CA PRO A 566 10.34 21.10 8.31
C PRO A 566 9.47 22.37 8.29
N ASP A 567 8.85 22.66 9.43
CA ASP A 567 8.09 23.91 9.59
C ASP A 567 9.02 25.13 9.82
N GLN A 568 8.41 26.32 9.87
CA GLN A 568 9.16 27.56 10.00
C GLN A 568 9.93 27.65 11.33
N ARG A 569 9.41 27.07 12.40
CA ARG A 569 10.05 27.06 13.72
C ARG A 569 11.32 26.22 13.69
N LEU A 570 11.24 25.00 13.16
CA LEU A 570 12.39 24.10 13.06
C LEU A 570 13.47 24.69 12.13
N LEU A 571 13.06 25.27 10.99
CA LEU A 571 13.95 26.01 10.09
C LEU A 571 14.58 27.26 10.72
N TYR A 572 13.87 27.94 11.63
CA TYR A 572 14.39 29.09 12.35
C TYR A 572 15.48 28.68 13.35
N LEU A 573 15.21 27.64 14.16
CA LEU A 573 16.19 27.10 15.11
C LEU A 573 17.45 26.59 14.39
N ALA A 574 17.26 25.95 13.23
CA ALA A 574 18.34 25.48 12.40
C ALA A 574 19.22 26.63 11.87
N ARG A 575 18.61 27.68 11.32
CA ARG A 575 19.33 28.89 10.86
C ARG A 575 20.06 29.61 11.98
N LYS A 576 19.62 29.48 13.23
CA LYS A 576 20.28 30.04 14.41
C LYS A 576 21.35 29.12 15.02
N GLY A 577 21.58 27.93 14.46
CA GLY A 577 22.56 26.96 14.98
C GLY A 577 22.21 26.46 16.39
N LYS A 578 20.92 26.39 16.72
CA LYS A 578 20.43 26.03 18.06
C LYS A 578 19.86 24.61 18.13
N LEU A 579 19.51 24.01 17.00
CA LEU A 579 18.74 22.77 16.97
C LEU A 579 19.53 21.57 17.52
N ARG A 580 20.84 21.53 17.30
CA ARG A 580 21.71 20.45 17.82
C ARG A 580 21.90 20.45 19.35
N LYS A 581 21.41 21.48 20.05
CA LYS A 581 21.46 21.48 21.52
C LYS A 581 20.53 20.39 22.06
N PRO A 582 20.99 19.45 22.91
CA PRO A 582 20.18 18.30 23.33
C PRO A 582 18.80 18.66 23.88
N THR A 583 18.71 19.72 24.69
CA THR A 583 17.44 20.20 25.26
C THR A 583 16.47 20.70 24.19
N ILE A 584 16.95 21.49 23.23
CA ILE A 584 16.14 22.02 22.13
C ILE A 584 15.73 20.89 21.18
N LEU A 585 16.63 19.96 20.87
CA LEU A 585 16.32 18.81 20.03
C LEU A 585 15.23 17.93 20.66
N LYS A 586 15.31 17.71 21.98
CA LYS A 586 14.28 17.00 22.74
C LYS A 586 12.94 17.76 22.69
N GLU A 587 12.93 19.05 23.00
CA GLU A 587 11.71 19.87 22.97
C GLU A 587 11.02 19.88 21.60
N GLU A 588 11.80 20.03 20.52
CA GLU A 588 11.26 19.94 19.17
C GLU A 588 10.79 18.53 18.84
N THR A 589 11.48 17.47 19.27
CA THR A 589 11.03 16.09 19.08
C THR A 589 9.68 15.84 19.77
N ASP A 590 9.51 16.29 21.02
CA ASP A 590 8.23 16.20 21.74
C ASP A 590 7.11 16.96 21.01
N ARG A 591 7.40 18.18 20.53
CA ARG A 591 6.44 19.00 19.77
C ARG A 591 6.02 18.33 18.46
N LEU A 592 6.98 17.76 17.71
CA LEU A 592 6.71 17.09 16.44
C LEU A 592 5.87 15.84 16.66
N LEU A 593 6.14 15.06 17.72
CA LEU A 593 5.35 13.87 18.08
C LEU A 593 3.91 14.23 18.50
N ALA A 594 3.72 15.36 19.19
CA ALA A 594 2.40 15.84 19.61
C ALA A 594 1.54 16.40 18.46
N ASP A 595 2.15 16.86 17.37
CA ASP A 595 1.43 17.42 16.21
C ASP A 595 0.64 16.32 15.46
N PRO A 596 -0.58 16.59 14.95
CA PRO A 596 -1.37 15.60 14.19
C PRO A 596 -0.65 15.01 12.97
N ARG A 597 0.34 15.71 12.40
CA ARG A 597 1.16 15.19 11.29
C ARG A 597 2.02 13.99 11.70
N SER A 598 2.24 13.75 13.00
CA SER A 598 2.95 12.55 13.47
C SER A 598 2.24 11.24 13.15
N MET A 599 0.95 11.30 12.83
CA MET A 599 0.19 10.14 12.35
C MET A 599 0.78 9.56 11.05
N GLU A 600 1.47 10.36 10.24
CA GLU A 600 2.20 9.87 9.06
C GLU A 600 3.34 8.91 9.45
N PHE A 601 4.09 9.24 10.51
CA PHE A 601 5.08 8.34 11.11
C PHE A 601 4.39 7.11 11.70
N VAL A 602 3.36 7.28 12.53
CA VAL A 602 2.67 6.16 13.19
C VAL A 602 2.17 5.15 12.17
N ARG A 603 1.36 5.57 11.19
CA ARG A 603 0.81 4.67 10.17
C ARG A 603 1.90 4.02 9.34
N SER A 604 2.89 4.79 8.89
CA SER A 604 4.00 4.25 8.07
C SER A 604 4.84 3.24 8.83
N PHE A 605 5.30 3.60 10.02
CA PHE A 605 6.22 2.80 10.81
C PHE A 605 5.54 1.50 11.26
N THR A 606 4.37 1.59 11.88
CA THR A 606 3.67 0.41 12.43
C THR A 606 3.22 -0.55 11.34
N HIS A 607 2.70 -0.05 10.22
CA HIS A 607 2.31 -0.88 9.08
C HIS A 607 3.48 -1.74 8.58
N GLN A 608 4.66 -1.14 8.42
CA GLN A 608 5.84 -1.82 7.88
C GLN A 608 6.55 -2.68 8.92
N TRP A 609 6.69 -2.18 10.16
CA TRP A 609 7.27 -2.92 11.27
C TRP A 609 6.51 -4.23 11.52
N LEU A 610 5.17 -4.17 11.55
CA LEU A 610 4.31 -5.33 11.80
C LEU A 610 3.99 -6.15 10.53
N GLN A 611 4.46 -5.72 9.36
CA GLN A 611 4.26 -6.37 8.05
C GLN A 611 2.78 -6.51 7.66
N MET A 612 2.01 -5.44 7.84
CA MET A 612 0.57 -5.42 7.60
C MET A 612 0.16 -5.46 6.13
N GLU A 613 1.11 -5.41 5.18
CA GLU A 613 0.86 -5.52 3.74
C GLU A 613 0.14 -6.82 3.35
N ARG A 614 0.33 -7.89 4.14
CA ARG A 614 -0.28 -9.20 3.87
C ARG A 614 -1.81 -9.15 3.94
N LEU A 615 -2.39 -8.21 4.71
CA LEU A 615 -3.84 -8.03 4.78
C LEU A 615 -4.45 -7.65 3.42
N ASP A 616 -3.64 -7.13 2.49
CA ASP A 616 -4.07 -6.73 1.15
C ASP A 616 -3.84 -7.79 0.07
N PHE A 617 -3.23 -8.93 0.40
CA PHE A 617 -2.84 -9.95 -0.60
C PHE A 617 -3.93 -10.97 -0.93
N PHE A 618 -4.91 -11.16 -0.06
CA PHE A 618 -5.98 -12.12 -0.27
C PHE A 618 -7.36 -11.54 0.09
N GLN A 619 -8.39 -12.23 -0.40
CA GLN A 619 -9.78 -11.88 -0.21
C GLN A 619 -10.42 -12.89 0.74
N PHE A 620 -11.24 -12.40 1.66
CA PHE A 620 -11.95 -13.28 2.59
C PHE A 620 -13.14 -13.94 1.92
N ASN A 621 -13.37 -15.20 2.25
CA ASN A 621 -14.54 -15.92 1.75
C ASN A 621 -15.82 -15.34 2.36
N PHE A 622 -16.54 -14.54 1.57
CA PHE A 622 -17.77 -13.88 2.00
C PHE A 622 -18.87 -14.87 2.48
N LEU A 623 -18.84 -16.14 2.07
CA LEU A 623 -19.80 -17.15 2.54
C LEU A 623 -19.52 -17.56 3.99
N ARG A 624 -18.25 -17.48 4.41
CA ARG A 624 -17.81 -17.80 5.78
C ARG A 624 -17.80 -16.55 6.66
N TYR A 625 -17.26 -15.45 6.12
CA TYR A 625 -16.97 -14.22 6.87
C TYR A 625 -17.65 -13.00 6.23
N PRO A 626 -18.98 -12.95 6.15
CA PRO A 626 -19.70 -11.88 5.46
C PRO A 626 -19.53 -10.50 6.12
N GLN A 627 -19.11 -10.45 7.38
CA GLN A 627 -18.89 -9.20 8.12
C GLN A 627 -17.48 -8.63 7.92
N PHE A 628 -16.51 -9.41 7.44
CA PHE A 628 -15.13 -8.95 7.21
C PHE A 628 -14.97 -8.38 5.81
N ASP A 629 -15.68 -7.27 5.58
CA ASP A 629 -15.64 -6.47 4.36
C ASP A 629 -14.56 -5.37 4.42
N GLU A 630 -14.48 -4.55 3.36
CA GLU A 630 -13.48 -3.49 3.24
C GLU A 630 -13.58 -2.46 4.37
N SER A 631 -14.80 -2.11 4.82
CA SER A 631 -15.01 -1.14 5.90
C SER A 631 -14.46 -1.64 7.22
N LEU A 632 -14.74 -2.90 7.58
CA LEU A 632 -14.18 -3.49 8.80
C LEU A 632 -12.68 -3.70 8.70
N LYS A 633 -12.16 -4.11 7.53
CA LYS A 633 -10.73 -4.25 7.29
C LYS A 633 -10.00 -2.90 7.44
N MET A 634 -10.58 -1.80 6.94
CA MET A 634 -10.07 -0.44 7.15
C MET A 634 -10.03 -0.08 8.63
N ALA A 635 -11.11 -0.35 9.37
CA ALA A 635 -11.18 -0.10 10.81
C ALA A 635 -10.13 -0.91 11.58
N ALA A 636 -9.99 -2.20 11.27
CA ALA A 636 -9.03 -3.10 11.91
C ALA A 636 -7.58 -2.67 11.69
N LYS A 637 -7.23 -2.10 10.53
CA LYS A 637 -5.90 -1.50 10.33
C LYS A 637 -5.70 -0.27 11.21
N GLU A 638 -6.71 0.60 11.26
CA GLU A 638 -6.64 1.84 12.03
C GLU A 638 -6.63 1.58 13.55
N GLU A 639 -7.21 0.48 14.04
CA GLU A 639 -7.06 0.02 15.44
C GLU A 639 -5.59 -0.07 15.87
N VAL A 640 -4.74 -0.67 15.03
CA VAL A 640 -3.31 -0.83 15.30
C VAL A 640 -2.64 0.53 15.40
N PHE A 641 -2.95 1.43 14.45
CA PHE A 641 -2.35 2.76 14.36
C PHE A 641 -2.78 3.65 15.53
N GLN A 642 -4.07 3.67 15.85
CA GLN A 642 -4.65 4.47 16.92
C GLN A 642 -4.24 3.95 18.29
N THR A 643 -4.09 2.63 18.45
CA THR A 643 -3.52 2.07 19.69
C THR A 643 -2.08 2.54 19.88
N PHE A 644 -1.23 2.45 18.85
CA PHE A 644 0.16 2.92 18.94
C PHE A 644 0.25 4.42 19.21
N ASP A 645 -0.52 5.24 18.48
CA ASP A 645 -0.59 6.70 18.69
C ASP A 645 -1.06 7.05 20.11
N SER A 646 -2.08 6.35 20.62
CA SER A 646 -2.56 6.51 21.99
C SER A 646 -1.46 6.22 23.02
N LEU A 647 -0.73 5.10 22.89
CA LEU A 647 0.38 4.79 23.80
C LEU A 647 1.49 5.84 23.73
N LEU A 648 1.84 6.29 22.52
CA LEU A 648 2.85 7.31 22.29
C LEU A 648 2.47 8.66 22.91
N ARG A 649 1.25 9.14 22.66
CA ARG A 649 0.74 10.44 23.17
C ARG A 649 0.56 10.46 24.67
N ASN A 650 0.17 9.34 25.26
CA ASN A 650 -0.04 9.23 26.70
C ASN A 650 1.23 8.84 27.48
N GLY A 651 2.37 8.69 26.80
CA GLY A 651 3.63 8.34 27.45
C GLY A 651 3.57 6.99 28.18
N GLU A 652 2.98 5.99 27.53
CA GLU A 652 2.81 4.64 28.07
C GLU A 652 3.88 3.66 27.58
N SER A 653 4.02 2.55 28.31
CA SER A 653 4.98 1.50 27.97
C SER A 653 4.63 0.80 26.66
N LEU A 654 5.67 0.51 25.86
CA LEU A 654 5.61 -0.36 24.69
C LEU A 654 4.99 -1.73 25.00
N GLY A 655 5.21 -2.27 26.22
CA GLY A 655 4.67 -3.56 26.65
C GLY A 655 3.13 -3.65 26.60
N LYS A 656 2.42 -2.51 26.63
CA LYS A 656 0.96 -2.47 26.46
C LYS A 656 0.50 -2.91 25.06
N LEU A 657 1.38 -2.93 24.06
CA LEU A 657 1.08 -3.57 22.78
C LEU A 657 1.01 -5.10 22.87
N ILE A 658 1.56 -5.73 23.90
CA ILE A 658 1.44 -7.19 24.12
C ILE A 658 0.19 -7.49 24.94
N LYS A 659 0.05 -6.81 26.08
CA LYS A 659 -1.07 -6.98 27.02
C LYS A 659 -1.46 -5.62 27.60
N SER A 660 -2.72 -5.24 27.39
CA SER A 660 -3.32 -4.00 27.89
C SER A 660 -4.64 -4.31 28.57
N ASP A 661 -4.96 -3.55 29.61
CA ASP A 661 -6.27 -3.51 30.28
C ASP A 661 -7.27 -2.60 29.55
N GLN A 662 -6.86 -2.05 28.41
CA GLN A 662 -7.63 -1.11 27.61
C GLN A 662 -7.46 -1.36 26.11
N ILE A 663 -8.44 -0.93 25.33
CA ILE A 663 -8.51 -1.05 23.88
C ILE A 663 -8.83 0.30 23.25
N VAL A 664 -8.40 0.53 22.00
CA VAL A 664 -8.68 1.75 21.24
C VAL A 664 -9.41 1.37 19.97
N ILE A 665 -10.73 1.59 19.92
CA ILE A 665 -11.61 1.14 18.84
C ILE A 665 -12.68 2.17 18.52
N ASN A 666 -13.29 2.08 17.34
CA ASN A 666 -14.49 2.82 16.97
C ASN A 666 -15.73 1.91 16.95
N GLU A 667 -16.89 2.44 16.57
CA GLU A 667 -18.16 1.72 16.70
C GLU A 667 -18.26 0.44 15.86
N ILE A 668 -17.71 0.41 14.65
CA ILE A 668 -17.75 -0.80 13.79
C ILE A 668 -16.93 -1.95 14.38
N LEU A 669 -15.82 -1.64 15.07
CA LEU A 669 -15.01 -2.62 15.78
C LEU A 669 -15.63 -3.02 17.12
N ALA A 670 -16.32 -2.09 17.80
CA ALA A 670 -17.07 -2.39 19.01
C ALA A 670 -18.20 -3.40 18.69
N ASP A 671 -18.99 -3.14 17.65
CA ASP A 671 -20.01 -4.08 17.14
C ASP A 671 -19.40 -5.42 16.72
N TYR A 672 -18.18 -5.42 16.17
CA TYR A 672 -17.50 -6.64 15.76
C TYR A 672 -16.96 -7.42 16.96
N TYR A 673 -16.38 -6.76 17.97
CA TYR A 673 -15.80 -7.40 19.15
C TYR A 673 -16.82 -7.69 20.26
N ASP A 674 -18.11 -7.45 20.01
CA ASP A 674 -19.18 -7.53 21.01
C ASP A 674 -18.89 -6.66 22.25
N LEU A 675 -18.35 -5.46 22.02
CA LEU A 675 -18.07 -4.45 23.04
C LEU A 675 -19.07 -3.29 22.93
N SER A 676 -19.48 -2.75 24.08
CA SER A 676 -20.37 -1.59 24.17
C SER A 676 -19.62 -0.33 24.60
N GLY A 677 -20.23 0.85 24.40
CA GLY A 677 -19.71 2.12 24.92
C GLY A 677 -18.91 2.96 23.93
N VAL A 678 -18.96 2.63 22.62
CA VAL A 678 -18.40 3.45 21.54
C VAL A 678 -19.49 3.80 20.55
N SER A 679 -19.46 5.04 20.06
CA SER A 679 -20.35 5.53 19.01
C SER A 679 -19.56 6.38 18.01
N GLY A 680 -19.90 6.26 16.73
CA GLY A 680 -19.27 7.00 15.65
C GLY A 680 -17.96 6.38 15.15
N ASN A 681 -17.35 7.08 14.19
CA ASN A 681 -16.16 6.61 13.48
C ASN A 681 -14.84 6.88 14.21
N GLU A 682 -14.86 7.79 15.19
CA GLU A 682 -13.69 8.16 15.99
C GLU A 682 -13.25 7.00 16.89
N PHE A 683 -11.94 6.84 17.02
CA PHE A 683 -11.36 5.82 17.88
C PHE A 683 -11.34 6.30 19.32
N GLN A 684 -11.93 5.50 20.20
CA GLN A 684 -12.10 5.81 21.62
C GLN A 684 -11.39 4.75 22.46
N ARG A 685 -10.77 5.23 23.54
CA ARG A 685 -10.09 4.37 24.51
C ARG A 685 -11.10 3.87 25.53
N LEU A 686 -11.17 2.56 25.71
CA LEU A 686 -12.07 1.92 26.66
C LEU A 686 -11.34 0.90 27.54
N PRO A 687 -11.76 0.74 28.81
CA PRO A 687 -11.35 -0.43 29.59
C PRO A 687 -11.93 -1.71 29.00
N ILE A 688 -11.19 -2.80 29.09
CA ILE A 688 -11.69 -4.13 28.70
C ILE A 688 -11.89 -5.03 29.93
N PRO A 689 -12.90 -5.92 29.91
CA PRO A 689 -13.02 -6.94 30.93
C PRO A 689 -11.76 -7.82 31.00
N PRO A 690 -11.32 -8.27 32.20
CA PRO A 690 -10.17 -9.17 32.33
C PRO A 690 -10.30 -10.49 31.55
N THR A 691 -11.54 -10.94 31.32
CA THR A 691 -11.88 -12.13 30.53
C THR A 691 -11.87 -11.89 29.03
N SER A 692 -11.69 -10.64 28.58
CA SER A 692 -11.66 -10.33 27.16
C SER A 692 -10.37 -10.83 26.53
N PRO A 693 -10.44 -11.50 25.36
CA PRO A 693 -9.24 -11.89 24.61
C PRO A 693 -8.64 -10.69 23.83
N ARG A 694 -9.22 -9.49 23.96
CA ARG A 694 -8.72 -8.25 23.35
C ARG A 694 -7.69 -7.58 24.28
N GLY A 695 -7.15 -6.43 23.86
CA GLY A 695 -6.16 -5.66 24.65
C GLY A 695 -4.71 -6.06 24.38
N GLY A 696 -4.22 -5.68 23.19
CA GLY A 696 -2.89 -5.99 22.70
C GLY A 696 -2.92 -6.56 21.28
N LEU A 697 -1.78 -6.53 20.58
CA LEU A 697 -1.63 -6.94 19.18
C LEU A 697 -2.14 -8.36 18.90
N LEU A 698 -1.96 -9.28 19.86
CA LEU A 698 -2.36 -10.67 19.72
C LEU A 698 -3.90 -10.86 19.68
N GLY A 699 -4.66 -9.87 20.13
CA GLY A 699 -6.12 -9.86 20.11
C GLY A 699 -6.73 -8.97 19.02
N MET A 700 -5.94 -8.30 18.19
CA MET A 700 -6.43 -7.38 17.15
C MET A 700 -6.78 -8.11 15.87
N ALA A 701 -7.92 -7.78 15.26
CA ALA A 701 -8.41 -8.43 14.05
C ALA A 701 -7.43 -8.32 12.88
N ALA A 702 -6.77 -7.17 12.68
CA ALA A 702 -5.82 -7.01 11.57
C ALA A 702 -4.64 -7.99 11.66
N ILE A 703 -4.05 -8.13 12.86
CA ILE A 703 -2.92 -9.03 13.10
C ILE A 703 -3.33 -10.49 12.91
N LEU A 704 -4.47 -10.88 13.49
CA LEU A 704 -5.00 -12.23 13.38
C LEU A 704 -5.40 -12.58 11.94
N ALA A 705 -5.93 -11.61 11.20
CA ALA A 705 -6.35 -11.74 9.81
C ALA A 705 -5.16 -11.92 8.86
N MET A 706 -4.05 -11.21 9.08
CA MET A 706 -2.81 -11.40 8.32
C MET A 706 -2.25 -12.82 8.43
N GLY A 707 -2.43 -13.46 9.58
CA GLY A 707 -2.10 -14.87 9.81
C GLY A 707 -3.15 -15.86 9.32
N SER A 708 -3.79 -15.59 8.19
CA SER A 708 -4.79 -16.46 7.55
C SER A 708 -4.60 -16.51 6.03
N ASP A 709 -5.43 -17.30 5.34
CA ASP A 709 -5.52 -17.34 3.88
C ASP A 709 -6.86 -16.81 3.34
N GLY A 710 -7.69 -16.21 4.20
CA GLY A 710 -9.05 -15.77 3.88
C GLY A 710 -10.12 -16.87 3.95
N GLU A 711 -9.73 -18.13 4.11
CA GLU A 711 -10.62 -19.29 4.30
C GLU A 711 -10.52 -19.84 5.73
N ARG A 712 -9.31 -20.04 6.24
CA ARG A 712 -8.98 -20.58 7.57
C ARG A 712 -7.86 -19.77 8.22
N ALA A 713 -7.82 -19.82 9.56
CA ALA A 713 -6.67 -19.34 10.31
C ALA A 713 -5.44 -20.21 9.98
N SER A 714 -4.25 -19.59 9.94
CA SER A 714 -2.96 -20.28 9.77
C SER A 714 -2.13 -20.18 11.04
N PRO A 715 -2.09 -21.25 11.87
CA PRO A 715 -1.22 -21.32 13.05
C PRO A 715 0.24 -21.06 12.70
N VAL A 716 0.72 -21.57 11.56
CA VAL A 716 2.11 -21.38 11.12
C VAL A 716 2.43 -19.90 10.95
N GLU A 717 1.59 -19.17 10.22
CA GLU A 717 1.81 -17.75 9.93
C GLU A 717 1.69 -16.91 11.19
N ARG A 718 0.72 -17.20 12.07
CA ARG A 718 0.55 -16.52 13.36
C ARG A 718 1.74 -16.77 14.29
N GLY A 719 2.15 -18.03 14.44
CA GLY A 719 3.29 -18.41 15.27
C GLY A 719 4.60 -17.81 14.76
N ALA A 720 4.83 -17.85 13.45
CA ALA A 720 6.00 -17.25 12.82
C ALA A 720 6.03 -15.73 12.98
N TRP A 721 4.87 -15.08 12.89
CA TRP A 721 4.73 -13.65 13.14
C TRP A 721 5.04 -13.29 14.59
N VAL A 722 4.50 -14.02 15.58
CA VAL A 722 4.80 -13.79 17.01
C VAL A 722 6.28 -13.98 17.29
N LEU A 723 6.89 -15.05 16.78
CA LEU A 723 8.32 -15.29 16.92
C LEU A 723 9.16 -14.15 16.33
N ARG A 724 8.81 -13.68 15.13
CA ARG A 724 9.54 -12.63 14.42
C ARG A 724 9.37 -11.25 15.02
N LYS A 725 8.13 -10.88 15.40
CA LYS A 725 7.76 -9.50 15.74
C LYS A 725 7.58 -9.24 17.22
N VAL A 726 7.28 -10.27 18.01
CA VAL A 726 7.03 -10.13 19.45
C VAL A 726 8.18 -10.70 20.27
N LEU A 727 8.59 -11.94 20.00
CA LEU A 727 9.62 -12.63 20.78
C LEU A 727 11.05 -12.38 20.28
N HIS A 728 11.22 -11.62 19.20
CA HIS A 728 12.52 -11.33 18.59
C HIS A 728 13.39 -12.58 18.34
N TYR A 729 12.73 -13.65 17.89
CA TYR A 729 13.32 -14.94 17.58
C TYR A 729 12.85 -15.40 16.20
N PRO A 730 13.22 -14.69 15.11
CA PRO A 730 12.67 -14.94 13.79
C PRO A 730 12.96 -16.37 13.31
N PRO A 731 11.96 -17.11 12.79
CA PRO A 731 12.21 -18.42 12.19
C PRO A 731 12.98 -18.26 10.87
N PRO A 732 13.74 -19.29 10.43
CA PRO A 732 14.38 -19.28 9.13
C PRO A 732 13.34 -19.17 8.01
N PRO A 733 13.73 -18.69 6.81
CA PRO A 733 12.83 -18.66 5.66
C PRO A 733 12.37 -20.08 5.31
N ALA A 734 11.16 -20.20 4.77
CA ALA A 734 10.64 -21.49 4.33
C ALA A 734 11.52 -22.07 3.20
N PRO A 735 11.79 -23.38 3.18
CA PRO A 735 12.49 -24.03 2.07
C PRO A 735 11.76 -23.85 0.74
N ALA A 736 12.48 -23.84 -0.38
CA ALA A 736 11.88 -23.65 -1.71
C ALA A 736 10.89 -24.76 -2.11
N ASN A 737 11.11 -26.00 -1.63
CA ASN A 737 10.33 -27.19 -1.98
C ASN A 737 9.41 -27.62 -0.83
N VAL A 738 8.53 -26.75 -0.34
CA VAL A 738 7.55 -27.13 0.69
C VAL A 738 6.54 -28.12 0.12
N PRO A 739 6.41 -29.35 0.66
CA PRO A 739 5.41 -30.31 0.20
C PRO A 739 4.00 -29.74 0.37
N GLN A 740 3.20 -29.76 -0.70
CA GLN A 740 1.82 -29.28 -0.63
C GLN A 740 0.94 -30.26 0.15
N LEU A 741 0.22 -29.76 1.15
CA LEU A 741 -0.80 -30.52 1.89
C LEU A 741 -2.07 -30.82 1.06
N SER A 742 -2.05 -30.57 -0.25
CA SER A 742 -3.16 -30.80 -1.18
C SER A 742 -3.65 -32.26 -1.15
N ARG A 743 -2.79 -33.22 -0.78
CA ARG A 743 -3.15 -34.64 -0.57
C ARG A 743 -4.21 -34.87 0.54
N LEU A 744 -4.42 -33.90 1.42
CA LEU A 744 -5.40 -33.97 2.53
C LEU A 744 -6.58 -32.99 2.33
N SER A 745 -6.64 -32.31 1.18
CA SER A 745 -7.63 -31.24 0.92
C SER A 745 -9.07 -31.71 0.84
N ASP A 746 -9.30 -33.00 0.61
CA ASP A 746 -10.59 -33.69 0.60
C ASP A 746 -11.02 -34.17 1.99
N LYS A 747 -10.14 -34.07 3.00
CA LYS A 747 -10.42 -34.51 4.38
C LYS A 747 -10.88 -33.34 5.25
N LEU A 748 -11.85 -33.60 6.13
CA LEU A 748 -12.40 -32.63 7.08
C LEU A 748 -11.59 -32.61 8.40
N LEU A 749 -10.28 -32.35 8.30
CA LEU A 749 -9.36 -32.39 9.43
C LEU A 749 -9.23 -31.01 10.12
N PRO A 750 -9.15 -30.96 11.46
CA PRO A 750 -8.83 -29.73 12.18
C PRO A 750 -7.41 -29.28 11.86
N ILE A 751 -7.12 -27.99 12.03
CA ILE A 751 -5.83 -27.44 11.58
C ILE A 751 -4.63 -28.09 12.28
N ARG A 752 -4.80 -28.47 13.56
CA ARG A 752 -3.75 -29.10 14.37
C ARG A 752 -3.33 -30.44 13.76
N GLU A 753 -4.28 -31.27 13.35
CA GLU A 753 -4.00 -32.55 12.68
C GLU A 753 -3.36 -32.36 11.30
N LEU A 754 -3.81 -31.36 10.52
CA LEU A 754 -3.20 -31.03 9.23
C LEU A 754 -1.73 -30.61 9.39
N GLN A 755 -1.47 -29.82 10.42
CA GLN A 755 -0.14 -29.32 10.73
C GLN A 755 0.77 -30.42 11.28
N SER A 756 0.26 -31.31 12.14
CA SER A 756 0.98 -32.52 12.56
C SER A 756 1.38 -33.38 11.37
N ALA A 757 0.49 -33.58 10.39
CA ALA A 757 0.81 -34.31 9.16
C ALA A 757 1.83 -33.59 8.25
N HIS A 758 2.04 -32.29 8.43
CA HIS A 758 3.11 -31.53 7.77
C HIS A 758 4.47 -31.73 8.47
N MET A 759 4.44 -31.97 9.79
CA MET A 759 5.61 -32.25 10.61
C MET A 759 6.12 -33.69 10.53
N ASP A 760 5.43 -34.58 9.81
CA ASP A 760 5.89 -35.96 9.56
C ASP A 760 7.26 -35.97 8.85
N GLU A 761 7.55 -34.95 8.06
CA GLU A 761 8.85 -34.78 7.40
C GLU A 761 9.88 -34.14 8.37
N PRO A 762 11.04 -34.77 8.62
CA PRO A 762 12.04 -34.28 9.57
C PRO A 762 12.49 -32.83 9.34
N GLN A 763 12.62 -32.42 8.07
CA GLN A 763 13.04 -31.06 7.70
C GLN A 763 12.02 -30.00 8.13
N CYS A 764 10.72 -30.33 8.13
CA CYS A 764 9.66 -29.44 8.57
C CYS A 764 9.57 -29.40 10.10
N ALA A 765 9.69 -30.55 10.76
CA ALA A 765 9.56 -30.67 12.21
C ALA A 765 10.52 -29.76 13.00
N GLN A 766 11.74 -29.56 12.50
CA GLN A 766 12.78 -28.77 13.20
C GLN A 766 12.33 -27.34 13.52
N CYS A 767 11.68 -26.68 12.56
CA CYS A 767 11.20 -25.30 12.74
C CYS A 767 9.80 -25.28 13.35
N HIS A 768 8.92 -26.17 12.89
CA HIS A 768 7.53 -26.21 13.29
C HIS A 768 7.30 -26.54 14.77
N ARG A 769 8.23 -27.28 15.41
CA ARG A 769 8.22 -27.48 16.87
C ARG A 769 8.23 -26.18 17.69
N LYS A 770 8.77 -25.09 17.12
CA LYS A 770 8.83 -23.77 17.77
C LYS A 770 7.70 -22.85 17.32
N ILE A 771 7.22 -23.03 16.09
CA ILE A 771 6.23 -22.15 15.44
C ILE A 771 4.81 -22.56 15.84
N ASP A 772 4.48 -23.83 15.62
CA ASP A 772 3.10 -24.30 15.63
C ASP A 772 2.44 -24.22 17.01
N PRO A 773 3.11 -24.54 18.14
CA PRO A 773 2.51 -24.38 19.46
C PRO A 773 1.98 -22.97 19.71
N ILE A 774 2.76 -21.93 19.37
CA ILE A 774 2.34 -20.53 19.51
C ILE A 774 1.12 -20.24 18.62
N GLY A 775 1.15 -20.74 17.38
CA GLY A 775 0.03 -20.65 16.46
C GLY A 775 -1.25 -21.29 16.98
N PHE A 776 -1.14 -22.44 17.64
CA PHE A 776 -2.28 -23.14 18.23
C PHE A 776 -2.89 -22.36 19.39
N GLY A 777 -2.08 -21.69 20.22
CA GLY A 777 -2.60 -20.80 21.27
C GLY A 777 -3.36 -19.58 20.74
N LEU A 778 -3.25 -19.27 19.45
CA LEU A 778 -4.05 -18.25 18.75
C LEU A 778 -5.20 -18.85 17.92
N HIS A 779 -5.43 -20.17 17.95
CA HIS A 779 -6.40 -20.84 17.09
C HIS A 779 -7.86 -20.66 17.53
N ASN A 780 -8.10 -20.18 18.75
CA ASN A 780 -9.44 -19.71 19.14
C ASN A 780 -9.90 -18.52 18.31
N PHE A 781 -9.00 -17.81 17.62
CA PHE A 781 -9.40 -16.82 16.65
C PHE A 781 -9.60 -17.44 15.26
N ASP A 782 -10.72 -17.17 14.60
CA ASP A 782 -10.97 -17.55 13.21
C ASP A 782 -10.10 -16.76 12.22
N ALA A 783 -10.27 -17.00 10.92
CA ALA A 783 -9.47 -16.35 9.88
C ALA A 783 -9.54 -14.82 9.94
N THR A 784 -10.61 -14.25 10.52
CA THR A 784 -10.88 -12.81 10.60
C THR A 784 -10.64 -12.21 11.98
N GLY A 785 -10.12 -13.02 12.92
CA GLY A 785 -9.84 -12.58 14.28
C GLY A 785 -11.04 -12.62 15.23
N GLN A 786 -12.12 -13.31 14.88
CA GLN A 786 -13.25 -13.57 15.79
C GLN A 786 -12.98 -14.74 16.72
N TRP A 787 -13.39 -14.62 17.97
CA TRP A 787 -13.23 -15.70 18.94
C TRP A 787 -14.22 -16.85 18.67
N ARG A 788 -13.77 -18.08 18.85
CA ARG A 788 -14.54 -19.32 18.76
C ARG A 788 -13.91 -20.41 19.62
N ASP A 789 -14.75 -21.30 20.17
CA ASP A 789 -14.28 -22.46 20.94
C ASP A 789 -14.21 -23.75 20.10
N LYS A 790 -14.83 -23.73 18.92
CA LYS A 790 -14.89 -24.87 18.00
C LYS A 790 -14.50 -24.44 16.59
N GLU A 791 -13.71 -25.27 15.91
CA GLU A 791 -13.36 -25.10 14.51
C GLU A 791 -14.38 -25.82 13.62
N LYS A 792 -14.95 -25.10 12.66
CA LYS A 792 -15.85 -25.65 11.65
C LYS A 792 -15.10 -25.80 10.33
N VAL A 793 -14.82 -27.04 9.96
CA VAL A 793 -14.12 -27.38 8.71
C VAL A 793 -15.14 -27.81 7.68
N SER A 794 -15.15 -27.15 6.53
CA SER A 794 -16.16 -27.40 5.49
C SER A 794 -15.52 -27.56 4.12
N LEU A 795 -15.96 -28.56 3.36
CA LEU A 795 -15.61 -28.75 1.96
C LEU A 795 -16.59 -27.94 1.09
N ILE A 796 -16.05 -26.95 0.38
CA ILE A 796 -16.82 -26.10 -0.52
C ILE A 796 -16.58 -26.54 -1.96
N ALA A 797 -17.67 -26.89 -2.66
CA ALA A 797 -17.63 -27.18 -4.09
C ALA A 797 -18.80 -26.50 -4.80
N ASN A 798 -18.51 -25.84 -5.93
CA ASN A 798 -19.48 -25.02 -6.68
C ASN A 798 -20.15 -23.93 -5.83
N LYS A 799 -19.34 -23.23 -5.01
CA LYS A 799 -19.80 -22.12 -4.12
C LYS A 799 -20.91 -22.55 -3.15
N LYS A 800 -20.88 -23.81 -2.72
CA LYS A 800 -21.79 -24.39 -1.73
C LYS A 800 -21.00 -25.28 -0.78
N VAL A 801 -21.35 -25.24 0.49
CA VAL A 801 -20.87 -26.21 1.48
C VAL A 801 -21.46 -27.58 1.15
N ARG A 802 -20.62 -28.60 0.98
CA ARG A 802 -21.02 -29.98 0.67
C ARG A 802 -21.00 -30.88 1.88
N ARG A 803 -19.93 -30.80 2.65
CA ARG A 803 -19.74 -31.53 3.91
C ARG A 803 -19.08 -30.60 4.91
N GLU A 804 -19.37 -30.82 6.18
CA GLU A 804 -18.87 -30.02 7.27
C GLU A 804 -18.68 -30.88 8.50
N LYS A 805 -17.63 -30.62 9.28
CA LYS A 805 -17.38 -31.23 10.58
C LYS A 805 -16.92 -30.16 11.56
N THR A 806 -17.39 -30.27 12.79
CA THR A 806 -17.02 -29.37 13.89
C THR A 806 -16.06 -30.09 14.82
N HIS A 807 -14.99 -29.42 15.22
CA HIS A 807 -13.94 -29.95 16.09
C HIS A 807 -13.73 -29.01 17.28
N VAL A 808 -13.42 -29.56 18.46
CA VAL A 808 -13.03 -28.76 19.63
C VAL A 808 -11.61 -28.24 19.40
N ILE A 809 -11.38 -26.98 19.76
CA ILE A 809 -10.05 -26.37 19.64
C ILE A 809 -9.24 -26.74 20.87
N ASP A 810 -8.03 -27.26 20.64
CA ASP A 810 -6.99 -27.36 21.66
C ASP A 810 -5.97 -26.22 21.42
N PRO A 811 -5.96 -25.18 22.27
CA PRO A 811 -5.00 -24.08 22.18
C PRO A 811 -3.71 -24.32 22.95
N SER A 812 -3.55 -25.44 23.66
CA SER A 812 -2.38 -25.64 24.52
C SER A 812 -1.06 -25.81 23.75
N GLY A 813 0.05 -25.42 24.37
CA GLY A 813 1.36 -25.51 23.75
C GLY A 813 2.52 -25.15 24.68
N THR A 814 3.72 -25.05 24.09
CA THR A 814 4.96 -24.72 24.77
C THR A 814 5.73 -23.67 23.97
N LEU A 815 6.21 -22.63 24.65
CA LEU A 815 7.07 -21.60 24.09
C LEU A 815 8.51 -22.11 23.87
N PRO A 816 9.33 -21.46 23.01
CA PRO A 816 10.71 -21.88 22.76
C PRO A 816 11.61 -21.91 24.00
N ASN A 817 11.28 -21.14 25.05
CA ASN A 817 11.98 -21.12 26.32
C ASN A 817 11.56 -22.26 27.28
N GLY A 818 10.59 -23.09 26.90
CA GLY A 818 10.08 -24.21 27.70
C GLY A 818 8.82 -23.92 28.51
N ASP A 819 8.35 -22.67 28.56
CA ASP A 819 7.14 -22.31 29.29
C ASP A 819 5.90 -22.92 28.62
N LYS A 820 5.06 -23.59 29.41
CA LYS A 820 3.80 -24.17 28.93
C LYS A 820 2.64 -23.20 29.11
N PHE A 821 1.64 -23.34 28.26
CA PHE A 821 0.36 -22.63 28.37
C PHE A 821 -0.80 -23.56 28.00
N ALA A 822 -1.90 -23.44 28.72
CA ALA A 822 -3.13 -24.20 28.48
C ALA A 822 -4.05 -23.51 27.47
N ASP A 823 -4.03 -22.18 27.41
CA ASP A 823 -4.92 -21.38 26.57
C ASP A 823 -4.27 -20.07 26.06
N PHE A 824 -5.06 -19.27 25.35
CA PHE A 824 -4.63 -17.97 24.82
C PHE A 824 -4.22 -16.98 25.92
N PHE A 825 -4.92 -16.97 27.06
CA PHE A 825 -4.67 -16.01 28.12
C PHE A 825 -3.33 -16.30 28.79
N GLU A 826 -3.06 -17.58 29.10
CA GLU A 826 -1.76 -18.03 29.57
C GLU A 826 -0.66 -17.77 28.53
N LEU A 827 -0.89 -18.06 27.24
CA LEU A 827 0.06 -17.74 26.17
C LEU A 827 0.43 -16.24 26.17
N ARG A 828 -0.58 -15.36 26.15
CA ARG A 828 -0.40 -13.90 26.18
C ARG A 828 0.40 -13.48 27.40
N ASP A 829 0.09 -14.04 28.55
CA ASP A 829 0.71 -13.70 29.82
C ASP A 829 2.17 -14.15 29.89
N GLN A 830 2.52 -15.31 29.31
CA GLN A 830 3.91 -15.74 29.17
C GLN A 830 4.68 -14.88 28.16
N ILE A 831 4.07 -14.52 27.03
CA ILE A 831 4.68 -13.61 26.05
C ILE A 831 4.92 -12.23 26.67
N ALA A 832 4.01 -11.72 27.49
CA ALA A 832 4.15 -10.43 28.16
C ALA A 832 5.36 -10.36 29.10
N LYS A 833 5.81 -11.49 29.68
CA LYS A 833 7.04 -11.56 30.47
C LYS A 833 8.31 -11.35 29.65
N GLN A 834 8.23 -11.53 28.32
CA GLN A 834 9.34 -11.37 27.38
C GLN A 834 9.41 -9.95 26.78
N GLU A 835 8.92 -8.93 27.50
CA GLU A 835 8.86 -7.52 27.05
C GLU A 835 10.22 -7.00 26.55
N GLN A 836 11.33 -7.43 27.16
CA GLN A 836 12.67 -6.99 26.74
C GLN A 836 13.04 -7.46 25.33
N ASN A 837 12.63 -8.67 24.93
CA ASN A 837 12.83 -9.14 23.56
C ASN A 837 11.98 -8.32 22.58
N PHE A 838 10.75 -7.96 22.98
CA PHE A 838 9.90 -7.10 22.18
C PHE A 838 10.49 -5.69 22.01
N ALA A 839 10.99 -5.11 23.11
CA ALA A 839 11.68 -3.82 23.10
C ALA A 839 12.93 -3.87 22.21
N ARG A 840 13.67 -4.98 22.20
CA ARG A 840 14.81 -5.20 21.30
C ARG A 840 14.38 -5.15 19.83
N GLY A 841 13.37 -5.94 19.46
CA GLY A 841 12.85 -5.93 18.09
C GLY A 841 12.30 -4.57 17.65
N PHE A 842 11.68 -3.82 18.57
CA PHE A 842 11.25 -2.44 18.32
C PHE A 842 12.42 -1.48 18.13
N SER A 843 13.49 -1.62 18.92
CA SER A 843 14.70 -0.80 18.82
C SER A 843 15.40 -0.99 17.47
N GLU A 844 15.52 -2.23 17.00
CA GLU A 844 16.09 -2.52 15.67
C GLU A 844 15.22 -1.92 14.55
N ALA A 845 13.91 -2.04 14.66
CA ALA A 845 12.96 -1.48 13.70
C ALA A 845 13.00 0.04 13.63
N ILE A 846 13.06 0.75 14.77
CA ILE A 846 13.12 2.21 14.78
C ILE A 846 14.46 2.75 14.27
N ILE A 847 15.57 2.03 14.52
CA ILE A 847 16.87 2.33 13.92
C ILE A 847 16.79 2.19 12.40
N GLU A 848 16.26 1.06 11.90
CA GLU A 848 16.14 0.82 10.46
C GLU A 848 15.30 1.89 9.77
N TYR A 849 14.13 2.19 10.33
CA TYR A 849 13.23 3.21 9.81
C TYR A 849 13.86 4.60 9.83
N GLY A 850 14.44 5.00 10.98
CA GLY A 850 14.93 6.35 11.21
C GLY A 850 16.27 6.68 10.57
N LEU A 851 17.16 5.69 10.43
CA LEU A 851 18.41 5.86 9.69
C LEU A 851 18.24 5.58 8.19
N GLY A 852 17.12 4.98 7.77
CA GLY A 852 16.80 4.74 6.37
C GLY A 852 17.76 3.74 5.72
N ARG A 853 18.18 2.72 6.46
CA ARG A 853 19.02 1.61 5.99
C ARG A 853 18.78 0.37 6.84
N PRO A 854 19.04 -0.84 6.31
CA PRO A 854 18.93 -2.08 7.08
C PRO A 854 19.70 -2.01 8.40
N TYR A 855 19.12 -2.59 9.45
CA TYR A 855 19.81 -2.79 10.73
C TYR A 855 20.99 -3.75 10.52
N GLY A 856 22.18 -3.35 10.97
CA GLY A 856 23.41 -4.13 10.80
C GLY A 856 24.18 -4.34 12.10
N PHE A 857 25.29 -5.09 12.02
CA PHE A 857 26.14 -5.38 13.18
C PHE A 857 26.65 -4.10 13.87
N SER A 858 26.93 -3.05 13.09
CA SER A 858 27.41 -1.76 13.59
C SER A 858 26.37 -0.97 14.41
N ASP A 859 25.10 -1.37 14.38
CA ASP A 859 24.02 -0.71 15.12
C ASP A 859 23.75 -1.35 16.49
N ARG A 860 24.41 -2.47 16.81
CA ARG A 860 24.18 -3.19 18.07
C ARG A 860 24.35 -2.30 19.29
N THR A 861 25.44 -1.52 19.33
CA THR A 861 25.69 -0.59 20.44
C THR A 861 24.58 0.44 20.56
N LEU A 862 24.08 0.98 19.45
CA LEU A 862 22.97 1.95 19.45
C LEU A 862 21.67 1.30 19.94
N ALA A 863 21.39 0.06 19.54
CA ALA A 863 20.22 -0.66 20.04
C ALA A 863 20.32 -0.91 21.55
N ASP A 864 21.50 -1.29 22.04
CA ASP A 864 21.74 -1.51 23.47
C ASP A 864 21.62 -0.19 24.28
N GLU A 865 22.10 0.94 23.74
CA GLU A 865 21.92 2.28 24.32
C GLU A 865 20.43 2.70 24.38
N ILE A 866 19.69 2.49 23.28
CA ILE A 866 18.25 2.78 23.21
C ILE A 866 17.49 1.98 24.26
N LEU A 867 17.80 0.68 24.40
CA LEU A 867 17.17 -0.20 25.38
C LEU A 867 17.47 0.21 26.81
N ALA A 868 18.74 0.50 27.10
CA ALA A 868 19.16 0.93 28.43
C ALA A 868 18.41 2.21 28.84
N GLU A 869 18.40 3.23 27.97
CA GLU A 869 17.72 4.50 28.27
C GLU A 869 16.19 4.31 28.39
N ALA A 870 15.57 3.58 27.47
CA ALA A 870 14.13 3.32 27.50
C ALA A 870 13.70 2.58 28.78
N SER A 871 14.52 1.64 29.26
CA SER A 871 14.25 0.88 30.48
C SER A 871 14.16 1.78 31.72
N THR A 872 15.02 2.80 31.84
CA THR A 872 14.97 3.78 32.94
C THR A 872 13.67 4.60 32.93
N GLN A 873 13.05 4.73 31.75
CA GLN A 873 11.82 5.46 31.53
C GLN A 873 10.60 4.53 31.40
N ARG A 874 10.66 3.32 31.97
CA ARG A 874 9.57 2.32 31.95
C ARG A 874 9.12 1.96 30.52
N ASN A 875 10.08 1.84 29.59
CA ASN A 875 9.86 1.47 28.20
C ASN A 875 8.82 2.33 27.47
N ARG A 876 8.73 3.62 27.80
CA ARG A 876 7.88 4.57 27.06
C ARG A 876 8.30 4.64 25.60
N ILE A 877 7.34 4.56 24.67
CA ILE A 877 7.62 4.61 23.21
C ILE A 877 8.43 5.87 22.85
N SER A 878 8.11 7.02 23.44
CA SER A 878 8.83 8.27 23.20
C SER A 878 10.30 8.20 23.60
N ALA A 879 10.68 7.42 24.61
CA ALA A 879 12.07 7.30 25.07
C ALA A 879 12.96 6.68 23.97
N PHE A 880 12.48 5.64 23.28
CA PHE A 880 13.20 5.03 22.17
C PHE A 880 13.47 6.04 21.05
N ILE A 881 12.47 6.86 20.70
CA ILE A 881 12.58 7.88 19.65
C ILE A 881 13.56 8.97 20.07
N HIS A 882 13.47 9.45 21.32
CA HIS A 882 14.39 10.45 21.86
C HIS A 882 15.84 9.97 21.86
N THR A 883 16.10 8.73 22.27
CA THR A 883 17.46 8.19 22.30
C THR A 883 18.02 8.03 20.89
N LEU A 884 17.22 7.55 19.93
CA LEU A 884 17.62 7.50 18.52
C LEU A 884 17.97 8.90 18.00
N VAL A 885 17.09 9.89 18.17
CA VAL A 885 17.28 11.25 17.65
C VAL A 885 18.50 11.94 18.28
N GLN A 886 18.75 11.69 19.57
CA GLN A 886 19.90 12.24 20.28
C GLN A 886 21.22 11.50 19.99
N SER A 887 21.17 10.31 19.39
CA SER A 887 22.36 9.51 19.10
C SER A 887 23.30 10.19 18.09
N LYS A 888 24.59 9.82 18.16
CA LYS A 888 25.57 10.21 17.14
C LYS A 888 25.19 9.68 15.76
N ALA A 889 24.65 8.46 15.67
CA ALA A 889 24.25 7.85 14.41
C ALA A 889 23.19 8.67 13.66
N PHE A 890 22.20 9.20 14.39
CA PHE A 890 21.16 10.04 13.79
C PHE A 890 21.66 11.45 13.43
N GLN A 891 22.64 11.98 14.16
CA GLN A 891 23.19 13.32 13.95
C GLN A 891 24.43 13.34 13.04
N GLN A 892 24.80 12.22 12.44
CA GLN A 892 25.96 12.11 11.56
C GLN A 892 25.59 11.49 10.20
N LYS A 893 26.52 11.63 9.25
CA LYS A 893 26.49 10.96 7.96
C LYS A 893 27.89 10.55 7.52
#